data_AF-A0A8J3U3J1-F1
#
_entry.id   AF-A0A8J3U3J1-F1
#
_cell.length_a   1.000
_cell.length_b   1.000
_cell.length_c   1.000
_cell.angle_alpha   90.00
_cell.angle_beta   90.00
_cell.angle_gamma   90.00
#
_symmetry.space_group_name_H-M   'P 1'
#
loop_
_entity.id
_entity.type
_entity.pdbx_description
1 polymer ?
#
loop_
_entity_poly.entity_id
_entity_poly.type
_entity_poly.pdbx_seq_one_letter_code
_entity_poly.pdbx_strand_id
1 'polypeptide(L)'
;MRLRRLLARVVAFAMLSGGLVVVAAAPAAAAPAGVIAEPSADGALYTRAPITFSGTMSGATRMVVAVSDRVGKLWWHSDGTWGDYEGHDAELDGSGSWSFTWPNPEPGDYLVQAKATAADGSIDTTLPYRRFTVADLPATPSSPAGVVTEPAAGAIVRVGTTMTMRGVGQASGGVTWAALTIFERATGNFWHADGTWGAFEMLPVTIDSPGATGVTWRYDWTPPREGDYWVAVRTRDAQGVTAVSASVPLFTDATPPVVTVSAGQASYPARHPITWTGSVTDNRGAASVRVAVMDRVSKLWWRNDGTWGDYQDRPATLTGPAVGKSWTVSATGQMSFTEAGWSFTWAPPAPGSYGLAVLSTDVSGRPDAAHPWVPFTVSAPAPDVSPPTGTVTEPAGGQAFASPDIRMRGTAADDVAVANVLVGVQDRDTGKWWQANGTWGATKWFPATVTGETWSYDWHAPGAGHYVLGVRIVDTAGKEVSRWQSFDHDPGTDGRYVTLLMSRSQWAATDGLCRTLRGAVPLDELARLFKARGFPATGTVVVDRTLEQGRLCLSELVDYANWADLADLRDQYGWTFVSHSMSYRDMTVLSPADQRAESCGSLTPLAAHGHTRAWGLFIYPNDKQSTQIQQDVVSSCFAFGRKYGTGVNSPPGTPGGLAAPYFQSTWSIPGGKCADQTLPCSRWVPSPNGVNDYSYASPDRLADFLRGYTGTWRSLQAYRFVRGTHIVNPGQGESWDCTGSDWRTHWTGSAESYCLNDFLTALGAARGQATVTDPVAVAQAWGRGALGPAL
;
A
#
# COMPACT_ATOMS: atom_id res chain seq x y z
N MET A 1 51.51 48.25 16.83
CA MET A 1 51.91 48.71 18.17
C MET A 1 51.48 47.64 19.19
N ARG A 2 52.29 47.21 20.17
CA ARG A 2 52.69 47.89 21.44
C ARG A 2 51.48 48.27 22.32
N LEU A 3 51.39 47.95 23.63
CA LEU A 3 52.26 47.15 24.51
C LEU A 3 51.53 46.69 25.82
N ARG A 4 52.07 45.63 26.44
CA ARG A 4 51.80 44.99 27.78
C ARG A 4 51.34 45.85 28.98
N ARG A 5 50.60 45.19 29.89
CA ARG A 5 50.65 45.18 31.40
C ARG A 5 49.65 44.07 31.88
N LEU A 6 49.60 43.52 33.11
CA LEU A 6 50.54 43.23 34.24
C LEU A 6 49.75 42.26 35.19
N LEU A 7 50.18 41.11 35.78
CA LEU A 7 51.44 40.36 36.01
C LEU A 7 51.98 40.41 37.47
N ALA A 8 51.44 39.52 38.34
CA ALA A 8 52.02 39.04 39.62
C ALA A 8 51.63 37.55 39.79
N ARG A 9 52.53 36.55 39.91
CA ARG A 9 53.52 36.21 40.96
C ARG A 9 52.88 35.84 42.32
N VAL A 10 53.21 34.76 43.05
CA VAL A 10 53.79 33.39 42.86
C VAL A 10 54.39 32.98 44.23
N VAL A 11 53.87 31.91 44.86
CA VAL A 11 54.50 31.10 45.94
C VAL A 11 54.01 29.65 45.76
N ALA A 12 54.72 28.69 46.37
CA ALA A 12 55.19 27.46 45.73
C ALA A 12 55.27 26.23 46.68
N PHE A 13 55.72 25.09 46.11
CA PHE A 13 55.89 23.76 46.74
C PHE A 13 54.57 23.02 47.10
N ALA A 14 54.51 21.68 47.15
CA ALA A 14 55.55 20.65 46.98
C ALA A 14 55.13 19.51 46.01
N MET A 15 56.03 18.56 45.75
CA MET A 15 55.80 17.42 44.85
C MET A 15 54.97 16.30 45.50
N LEU A 16 54.23 15.55 44.69
CA LEU A 16 53.99 14.12 44.90
C LEU A 16 53.80 13.41 43.56
N SER A 17 54.56 12.33 43.33
CA SER A 17 54.64 11.65 42.04
C SER A 17 53.53 10.60 41.87
N GLY A 18 52.40 11.01 41.30
CA GLY A 18 51.41 10.09 40.73
C GLY A 18 51.74 9.79 39.27
N GLY A 19 52.00 8.53 38.93
CA GLY A 19 52.24 8.15 37.53
C GLY A 19 50.97 8.26 36.70
N LEU A 20 51.00 9.04 35.61
CA LEU A 20 49.96 8.94 34.58
C LEU A 20 50.09 7.58 33.90
N VAL A 21 49.28 6.62 34.35
CA VAL A 21 48.89 5.50 33.51
C VAL A 21 48.06 6.09 32.38
N VAL A 22 48.70 6.30 31.23
CA VAL A 22 47.98 6.47 29.97
C VAL A 22 47.32 5.14 29.69
N VAL A 23 46.09 4.98 30.18
CA VAL A 23 45.20 3.90 29.77
C VAL A 23 44.98 4.14 28.27
N ALA A 24 45.67 3.37 27.44
CA ALA A 24 45.41 3.36 26.02
C ALA A 24 43.90 3.11 25.84
N ALA A 25 43.24 3.98 25.07
CA ALA A 25 41.83 3.75 24.75
C ALA A 25 41.70 2.34 24.18
N ALA A 26 40.82 1.53 24.76
CA ALA A 26 40.63 0.16 24.31
C ALA A 26 40.37 0.18 22.79
N PRO A 27 40.99 -0.74 22.02
CA PRO A 27 40.78 -0.76 20.57
C PRO A 27 39.28 -0.84 20.32
N ALA A 28 38.78 0.08 19.49
CA ALA A 28 37.35 0.16 19.19
C ALA A 28 36.87 -1.24 18.75
N ALA A 29 35.80 -1.72 19.39
CA ALA A 29 35.27 -3.05 19.09
C ALA A 29 35.01 -3.15 17.58
N ALA A 30 35.50 -4.25 16.96
CA ALA A 30 35.28 -4.48 15.55
C ALA A 30 33.77 -4.49 15.30
N ALA A 31 33.30 -3.65 14.37
CA ALA A 31 31.87 -3.51 14.10
C ALA A 31 31.26 -4.89 13.76
N PRO A 32 30.08 -5.23 14.29
CA PRO A 32 29.43 -6.49 13.98
C PRO A 32 29.17 -6.60 12.49
N ALA A 33 29.61 -7.70 11.89
CA ALA A 33 29.47 -7.97 10.47
C ALA A 33 29.11 -9.45 10.24
N GLY A 34 28.08 -9.68 9.44
CA GLY A 34 27.69 -11.01 8.95
C GLY A 34 28.18 -11.28 7.53
N VAL A 35 28.31 -12.56 7.19
CA VAL A 35 28.52 -13.04 5.83
C VAL A 35 27.62 -14.25 5.61
N ILE A 36 26.86 -14.27 4.51
CA ILE A 36 26.08 -15.44 4.08
C ILE A 36 26.95 -16.28 3.14
N ALA A 37 27.18 -17.54 3.50
CA ALA A 37 27.89 -18.53 2.71
C ALA A 37 26.94 -19.43 1.91
N GLU A 38 25.79 -19.81 2.48
CA GLU A 38 24.68 -20.44 1.74
C GLU A 38 23.40 -19.60 1.90
N PRO A 39 22.74 -19.16 0.80
CA PRO A 39 22.99 -19.54 -0.60
C PRO A 39 24.31 -19.04 -1.18
N SER A 40 25.06 -19.94 -1.82
CA SER A 40 26.41 -19.70 -2.35
C SER A 40 26.46 -18.69 -3.50
N ALA A 41 25.34 -18.48 -4.20
CA ALA A 41 25.20 -17.43 -5.22
C ALA A 41 23.78 -16.81 -5.21
N ASP A 42 23.65 -15.59 -5.71
CA ASP A 42 22.35 -15.02 -6.06
C ASP A 42 21.76 -15.78 -7.25
N GLY A 43 20.50 -16.21 -7.14
CA GLY A 43 19.82 -17.06 -8.13
C GLY A 43 20.03 -18.57 -7.91
N ALA A 44 20.43 -18.99 -6.70
CA ALA A 44 20.44 -20.40 -6.32
C ALA A 44 19.03 -21.02 -6.40
N LEU A 45 18.94 -22.28 -6.81
CA LEU A 45 17.69 -23.02 -6.98
C LEU A 45 17.57 -24.13 -5.93
N TYR A 46 16.44 -24.17 -5.22
CA TYR A 46 16.10 -25.20 -4.22
C TYR A 46 14.77 -25.88 -4.57
N THR A 47 14.45 -27.01 -3.95
CA THR A 47 13.11 -27.63 -3.99
C THR A 47 12.31 -27.28 -2.73
N ARG A 48 11.11 -27.84 -2.54
CA ARG A 48 10.33 -27.73 -1.29
C ARG A 48 10.97 -28.44 -0.07
N ALA A 49 12.23 -28.90 -0.16
CA ALA A 49 12.97 -29.51 0.94
C ALA A 49 13.50 -28.43 1.92
N PRO A 50 13.66 -28.72 3.22
CA PRO A 50 14.19 -27.75 4.19
C PRO A 50 15.51 -27.11 3.74
N ILE A 51 15.58 -25.77 3.74
CA ILE A 51 16.76 -25.03 3.27
C ILE A 51 17.57 -24.53 4.46
N THR A 52 18.81 -25.00 4.59
CA THR A 52 19.77 -24.51 5.57
C THR A 52 20.55 -23.33 4.98
N PHE A 53 20.31 -22.14 5.50
CA PHE A 53 21.19 -21.00 5.30
C PHE A 53 22.34 -21.08 6.31
N SER A 54 23.53 -20.68 5.90
CA SER A 54 24.71 -20.69 6.78
C SER A 54 25.70 -19.60 6.41
N GLY A 55 26.63 -19.33 7.31
CA GLY A 55 27.64 -18.32 7.09
C GLY A 55 28.58 -18.11 8.27
N THR A 56 29.23 -16.95 8.28
CA THR A 56 30.12 -16.53 9.37
C THR A 56 29.75 -15.15 9.89
N MET A 57 30.25 -14.81 11.06
CA MET A 57 30.09 -13.50 11.70
C MET A 57 31.34 -13.10 12.48
N SER A 58 31.58 -11.79 12.56
CA SER A 58 32.67 -11.18 13.32
C SER A 58 32.19 -9.95 14.07
N GLY A 59 32.83 -9.58 15.18
CA GLY A 59 32.41 -8.47 16.05
C GLY A 59 31.09 -8.67 16.79
N ALA A 60 30.38 -9.78 16.53
CA ALA A 60 29.02 -10.04 16.98
C ALA A 60 28.92 -11.16 18.03
N THR A 61 27.80 -11.21 18.76
CA THR A 61 27.45 -12.28 19.71
C THR A 61 26.07 -12.90 19.45
N ARG A 62 25.31 -12.37 18.48
CA ARG A 62 24.00 -12.87 18.05
C ARG A 62 23.89 -12.73 16.53
N MET A 63 23.31 -13.73 15.88
CA MET A 63 22.93 -13.68 14.47
C MET A 63 21.42 -13.88 14.34
N VAL A 64 20.77 -12.98 13.62
CA VAL A 64 19.34 -13.06 13.29
C VAL A 64 19.20 -13.22 11.78
N VAL A 65 18.42 -14.22 11.36
CA VAL A 65 18.17 -14.58 9.95
C VAL A 65 16.69 -14.37 9.64
N ALA A 66 16.38 -13.78 8.49
CA ALA A 66 15.01 -13.49 8.08
C ALA A 66 14.82 -13.81 6.59
N VAL A 67 13.73 -14.51 6.24
CA VAL A 67 13.38 -14.86 4.86
C VAL A 67 12.28 -13.93 4.38
N SER A 68 12.42 -13.37 3.17
CA SER A 68 11.42 -12.49 2.56
C SER A 68 11.04 -12.92 1.15
N ASP A 69 9.74 -12.88 0.87
CA ASP A 69 9.16 -12.95 -0.47
C ASP A 69 9.58 -11.71 -1.28
N ARG A 70 10.33 -11.93 -2.36
CA ARG A 70 10.83 -10.84 -3.21
C ARG A 70 9.75 -10.21 -4.07
N VAL A 71 8.64 -10.89 -4.34
CA VAL A 71 7.48 -10.33 -5.04
C VAL A 71 6.66 -9.55 -4.02
N GLY A 72 6.08 -10.23 -3.03
CA GLY A 72 5.15 -9.65 -2.08
C GLY A 72 5.72 -8.69 -1.03
N LYS A 73 7.05 -8.65 -0.84
CA LYS A 73 7.76 -7.86 0.20
C LYS A 73 7.37 -8.22 1.64
N LEU A 74 6.93 -9.45 1.85
CA LEU A 74 6.54 -10.00 3.15
C LEU A 74 7.67 -10.85 3.74
N TRP A 75 7.65 -11.06 5.05
CA TRP A 75 8.62 -11.87 5.78
C TRP A 75 7.97 -13.14 6.32
N TRP A 76 8.72 -14.24 6.33
CA TRP A 76 8.24 -15.53 6.81
C TRP A 76 8.17 -15.56 8.35
N HIS A 77 6.99 -15.91 8.88
CA HIS A 77 6.72 -16.03 10.31
C HIS A 77 6.89 -17.47 10.78
N SER A 78 7.27 -17.66 12.04
CA SER A 78 7.57 -18.99 12.60
C SER A 78 6.35 -19.93 12.68
N ASP A 79 5.14 -19.40 12.57
CA ASP A 79 3.89 -20.16 12.43
C ASP A 79 3.61 -20.63 10.99
N GLY A 80 4.44 -20.23 10.02
CA GLY A 80 4.28 -20.55 8.60
C GLY A 80 3.57 -19.47 7.78
N THR A 81 3.13 -18.35 8.38
CA THR A 81 2.47 -17.25 7.68
C THR A 81 3.46 -16.24 7.09
N TRP A 82 2.94 -15.16 6.48
CA TRP A 82 3.73 -14.10 5.83
C TRP A 82 3.25 -12.71 6.27
N GLY A 83 4.15 -11.89 6.82
CA GLY A 83 3.77 -10.61 7.42
C GLY A 83 4.85 -9.54 7.43
N ASP A 84 4.77 -8.64 8.42
CA ASP A 84 5.83 -7.68 8.77
C ASP A 84 7.12 -8.40 9.20
N TYR A 85 8.25 -7.70 9.36
CA TYR A 85 9.54 -8.32 9.66
C TYR A 85 9.52 -9.21 10.93
N GLU A 86 9.72 -10.52 10.76
CA GLU A 86 10.13 -11.46 11.79
C GLU A 86 11.56 -11.94 11.51
N GLY A 87 12.41 -11.91 12.54
CA GLY A 87 13.79 -12.35 12.46
C GLY A 87 14.04 -13.47 13.47
N HIS A 88 14.60 -14.56 12.97
CA HIS A 88 14.78 -15.82 13.68
C HIS A 88 16.23 -15.93 14.17
N ASP A 89 16.45 -16.40 15.40
CA ASP A 89 17.81 -16.61 15.90
C ASP A 89 18.48 -17.80 15.18
N ALA A 90 19.69 -17.57 14.69
CA ALA A 90 20.52 -18.63 14.11
C ALA A 90 21.33 -19.36 15.20
N GLU A 91 21.54 -20.65 15.00
CA GLU A 91 22.44 -21.46 15.82
C GLU A 91 23.89 -21.01 15.60
N LEU A 92 24.69 -20.94 16.66
CA LEU A 92 26.10 -20.54 16.63
C LEU A 92 26.98 -21.70 17.10
N ASP A 93 28.04 -22.01 16.36
CA ASP A 93 28.93 -23.14 16.65
C ASP A 93 30.07 -22.82 17.65
N GLY A 94 30.23 -21.55 18.01
CA GLY A 94 31.32 -21.05 18.84
C GLY A 94 32.64 -20.78 18.11
N SER A 95 32.77 -21.11 16.82
CA SER A 95 33.90 -20.69 15.96
C SER A 95 33.69 -19.30 15.34
N GLY A 96 32.45 -18.81 15.36
CA GLY A 96 32.00 -17.64 14.60
C GLY A 96 31.22 -18.01 13.34
N SER A 97 30.88 -19.30 13.16
CA SER A 97 29.96 -19.75 12.12
C SER A 97 28.52 -19.76 12.63
N TRP A 98 27.56 -19.63 11.73
CA TRP A 98 26.12 -19.65 12.05
C TRP A 98 25.32 -20.48 11.04
N SER A 99 24.20 -21.04 11.50
CA SER A 99 23.24 -21.79 10.67
C SER A 99 21.79 -21.55 11.07
N PHE A 100 20.90 -21.51 10.09
CA PHE A 100 19.45 -21.48 10.30
C PHE A 100 18.74 -22.29 9.20
N THR A 101 17.80 -23.16 9.56
CA THR A 101 17.04 -23.98 8.61
C THR A 101 15.61 -23.49 8.49
N TRP A 102 15.22 -23.04 7.30
CA TRP A 102 13.82 -22.76 6.95
C TRP A 102 13.12 -24.08 6.62
N PRO A 103 12.14 -24.55 7.44
CA PRO A 103 11.72 -25.95 7.42
C PRO A 103 10.74 -26.31 6.30
N ASN A 104 9.85 -25.38 5.93
CA ASN A 104 8.73 -25.64 5.02
C ASN A 104 8.70 -24.62 3.85
N PRO A 105 9.70 -24.61 2.96
CA PRO A 105 9.74 -23.69 1.83
C PRO A 105 8.67 -24.02 0.78
N GLU A 106 7.93 -23.00 0.35
CA GLU A 106 6.97 -23.10 -0.75
C GLU A 106 7.48 -22.39 -2.03
N PRO A 107 7.03 -22.77 -3.24
CA PRO A 107 7.59 -22.25 -4.49
C PRO A 107 7.49 -20.72 -4.62
N GLY A 108 8.51 -20.10 -5.20
CA GLY A 108 8.58 -18.65 -5.36
C GLY A 108 10.00 -18.08 -5.33
N ASP A 109 10.08 -16.76 -5.47
CA ASP A 109 11.32 -15.98 -5.45
C ASP A 109 11.54 -15.33 -4.08
N TYR A 110 12.67 -15.63 -3.44
CA TYR A 110 12.95 -15.20 -2.07
C TYR A 110 14.31 -14.53 -1.93
N LEU A 111 14.48 -13.82 -0.82
CA LEU A 111 15.78 -13.51 -0.26
C LEU A 111 15.88 -14.02 1.17
N VAL A 112 17.09 -14.36 1.58
CA VAL A 112 17.46 -14.46 2.99
C VAL A 112 18.33 -13.26 3.34
N GLN A 113 18.05 -12.62 4.47
CA GLN A 113 18.85 -11.56 5.06
C GLN A 113 19.43 -12.03 6.40
N ALA A 114 20.69 -11.70 6.65
CA ALA A 114 21.38 -11.94 7.90
C ALA A 114 21.69 -10.61 8.61
N LYS A 115 21.58 -10.59 9.94
CA LYS A 115 21.81 -9.42 10.79
C LYS A 115 22.63 -9.82 12.01
N ALA A 116 23.92 -9.50 11.97
CA ALA A 116 24.80 -9.66 13.11
C ALA A 116 24.54 -8.56 14.16
N THR A 117 24.59 -8.90 15.45
CA THR A 117 24.43 -7.97 16.58
C THR A 117 25.51 -8.24 17.64
N ALA A 118 26.16 -7.18 18.13
CA ALA A 118 27.23 -7.26 19.13
C ALA A 118 26.71 -7.24 20.58
N ALA A 119 27.61 -7.51 21.52
CA ALA A 119 27.31 -7.56 22.96
C ALA A 119 26.87 -6.20 23.55
N ASP A 120 27.21 -5.09 22.90
CA ASP A 120 26.77 -3.74 23.24
C ASP A 120 25.44 -3.33 22.60
N GLY A 121 24.84 -4.21 21.80
CA GLY A 121 23.60 -3.96 21.06
C GLY A 121 23.79 -3.23 19.72
N SER A 122 25.03 -2.92 19.30
CA SER A 122 25.29 -2.43 17.94
C SER A 122 24.98 -3.53 16.90
N ILE A 123 24.59 -3.10 15.69
CA ILE A 123 24.11 -4.00 14.63
C ILE A 123 24.93 -3.81 13.34
N ASP A 124 25.03 -4.87 12.56
CA ASP A 124 25.50 -4.81 11.18
C ASP A 124 24.53 -3.94 10.36
N THR A 125 24.99 -2.75 9.94
CA THR A 125 24.20 -1.82 9.11
C THR A 125 24.26 -2.15 7.63
N THR A 126 25.07 -3.13 7.20
CA THR A 126 25.12 -3.58 5.79
C THR A 126 24.00 -4.57 5.47
N LEU A 127 23.47 -5.27 6.49
CA LEU A 127 22.33 -6.19 6.43
C LEU A 127 22.40 -7.14 5.22
N PRO A 128 23.48 -7.95 5.11
CA PRO A 128 23.77 -8.77 3.94
C PRO A 128 22.61 -9.70 3.59
N TYR A 129 22.34 -9.84 2.29
CA TYR A 129 21.30 -10.73 1.78
C TYR A 129 21.80 -11.60 0.62
N ARG A 130 21.06 -12.69 0.36
CA ARG A 130 21.19 -13.57 -0.82
C ARG A 130 19.83 -13.83 -1.42
N ARG A 131 19.75 -13.91 -2.76
CA ARG A 131 18.51 -14.20 -3.51
C ARG A 131 18.50 -15.64 -3.98
N PHE A 132 17.36 -16.30 -3.88
CA PHE A 132 17.18 -17.69 -4.32
C PHE A 132 15.73 -17.95 -4.77
N THR A 133 15.51 -19.06 -5.47
CA THR A 133 14.20 -19.47 -5.97
C THR A 133 13.88 -20.89 -5.49
N VAL A 134 12.68 -21.09 -4.97
CA VAL A 134 12.15 -22.42 -4.63
C VAL A 134 11.34 -22.92 -5.83
N ALA A 135 11.79 -24.02 -6.40
CA ALA A 135 11.18 -24.71 -7.53
C ALA A 135 9.97 -25.54 -7.07
N ASP A 136 8.94 -25.66 -7.91
CA ASP A 136 7.77 -26.51 -7.60
C ASP A 136 8.07 -27.99 -7.83
N LEU A 137 8.80 -28.55 -6.86
CA LEU A 137 9.19 -29.96 -6.79
C LEU A 137 9.05 -30.45 -5.34
N PRO A 138 8.53 -31.67 -5.10
CA PRO A 138 8.30 -32.20 -3.75
C PRO A 138 9.60 -32.31 -2.95
N ALA A 139 9.51 -32.13 -1.63
CA ALA A 139 10.64 -32.14 -0.69
C ALA A 139 11.49 -33.42 -0.75
N THR A 140 10.86 -34.57 -1.01
CA THR A 140 11.51 -35.87 -1.14
C THR A 140 11.16 -36.47 -2.50
N PRO A 141 12.13 -36.73 -3.40
CA PRO A 141 11.84 -37.39 -4.67
C PRO A 141 11.50 -38.87 -4.44
N SER A 142 10.39 -39.33 -5.03
CA SER A 142 9.99 -40.74 -5.09
C SER A 142 10.12 -41.34 -6.50
N SER A 143 9.97 -40.48 -7.51
CA SER A 143 10.09 -40.71 -8.95
C SER A 143 10.99 -39.61 -9.53
N PRO A 144 11.61 -39.79 -10.72
CA PRO A 144 12.13 -38.67 -11.49
C PRO A 144 11.05 -37.60 -11.67
N ALA A 145 11.47 -36.34 -11.51
CA ALA A 145 10.67 -35.13 -11.74
C ALA A 145 11.60 -33.97 -12.12
N GLY A 146 11.08 -32.99 -12.83
CA GLY A 146 11.82 -31.76 -13.15
C GLY A 146 10.88 -30.61 -13.46
N VAL A 147 11.42 -29.39 -13.40
CA VAL A 147 10.68 -28.15 -13.68
C VAL A 147 11.62 -27.11 -14.28
N VAL A 148 11.06 -26.27 -15.16
CA VAL A 148 11.72 -25.07 -15.72
C VAL A 148 11.46 -23.92 -14.75
N THR A 149 12.52 -23.28 -14.24
CA THR A 149 12.42 -22.12 -13.34
C THR A 149 12.73 -20.82 -14.07
N GLU A 150 13.68 -20.85 -15.02
CA GLU A 150 14.01 -19.73 -15.88
C GLU A 150 13.86 -20.13 -17.36
N PRO A 151 13.28 -19.27 -18.23
CA PRO A 151 12.52 -18.08 -17.87
C PRO A 151 11.22 -18.46 -17.13
N ALA A 152 10.74 -17.55 -16.28
CA ALA A 152 9.50 -17.75 -15.53
C ALA A 152 8.27 -17.84 -16.46
N ALA A 153 7.19 -18.46 -15.98
CA ALA A 153 5.95 -18.62 -16.74
C ALA A 153 5.38 -17.28 -17.20
N GLY A 154 5.14 -17.16 -18.51
CA GLY A 154 4.62 -15.95 -19.15
C GLY A 154 5.68 -14.87 -19.42
N ALA A 155 6.97 -15.15 -19.22
CA ALA A 155 8.04 -14.24 -19.61
C ALA A 155 8.03 -13.93 -21.11
N ILE A 156 8.44 -12.71 -21.46
CA ILE A 156 8.51 -12.19 -22.84
C ILE A 156 9.98 -11.89 -23.14
N VAL A 157 10.54 -12.52 -24.18
CA VAL A 157 11.99 -12.54 -24.45
C VAL A 157 12.31 -11.97 -25.84
N ARG A 158 13.38 -11.19 -25.91
CA ARG A 158 13.78 -10.45 -27.11
C ARG A 158 14.28 -11.38 -28.23
N VAL A 159 13.56 -11.42 -29.35
CA VAL A 159 13.98 -12.16 -30.56
C VAL A 159 15.40 -11.77 -30.98
N GLY A 160 16.24 -12.77 -31.26
CA GLY A 160 17.66 -12.61 -31.57
C GLY A 160 18.58 -12.42 -30.36
N THR A 161 18.07 -12.41 -29.13
CA THR A 161 18.89 -12.33 -27.90
C THR A 161 18.96 -13.69 -27.22
N THR A 162 20.17 -14.21 -27.03
CA THR A 162 20.38 -15.47 -26.30
C THR A 162 19.94 -15.34 -24.84
N MET A 163 19.18 -16.31 -24.34
CA MET A 163 18.86 -16.46 -22.92
C MET A 163 19.21 -17.87 -22.43
N THR A 164 19.64 -17.96 -21.17
CA THR A 164 19.84 -19.24 -20.49
C THR A 164 18.53 -19.68 -19.86
N MET A 165 17.90 -20.71 -20.42
CA MET A 165 16.87 -21.47 -19.70
C MET A 165 17.52 -22.26 -18.56
N ARG A 166 16.87 -22.33 -17.40
CA ARG A 166 17.33 -23.10 -16.24
C ARG A 166 16.19 -23.83 -15.55
N GLY A 167 16.56 -24.82 -14.74
CA GLY A 167 15.64 -25.47 -13.84
C GLY A 167 16.29 -26.49 -12.93
N VAL A 168 15.44 -27.26 -12.27
CA VAL A 168 15.83 -28.32 -11.34
C VAL A 168 15.30 -29.66 -11.86
N GLY A 169 16.07 -30.72 -11.66
CA GLY A 169 15.62 -32.11 -11.77
C GLY A 169 15.92 -32.85 -10.47
N GLN A 170 15.09 -33.82 -10.10
CA GLN A 170 15.35 -34.70 -8.96
C GLN A 170 14.84 -36.12 -9.19
N ALA A 171 15.48 -37.10 -8.55
CA ALA A 171 15.10 -38.51 -8.55
C ALA A 171 15.66 -39.22 -7.32
N SER A 172 14.90 -40.17 -6.76
CA SER A 172 15.34 -41.03 -5.64
C SER A 172 16.60 -41.83 -5.96
N GLY A 173 16.70 -42.35 -7.19
CA GLY A 173 17.88 -43.06 -7.70
C GLY A 173 18.98 -42.19 -8.29
N GLY A 174 18.88 -40.85 -8.21
CA GLY A 174 19.79 -39.91 -8.87
C GLY A 174 19.40 -39.60 -10.32
N VAL A 175 19.57 -38.35 -10.76
CA VAL A 175 19.22 -37.89 -12.11
C VAL A 175 20.38 -38.15 -13.07
N THR A 176 20.22 -39.08 -14.01
CA THR A 176 21.29 -39.48 -14.95
C THR A 176 21.25 -38.72 -16.27
N TRP A 177 20.09 -38.21 -16.66
CA TRP A 177 19.90 -37.50 -17.94
C TRP A 177 18.74 -36.53 -17.86
N ALA A 178 18.84 -35.44 -18.62
CA ALA A 178 17.76 -34.52 -18.88
C ALA A 178 17.87 -33.94 -20.30
N ALA A 179 16.74 -33.48 -20.84
CA ALA A 179 16.65 -32.75 -22.09
C ALA A 179 15.38 -31.89 -22.09
N LEU A 180 15.39 -30.75 -22.77
CA LEU A 180 14.18 -29.92 -22.93
C LEU A 180 13.51 -30.14 -24.29
N THR A 181 12.30 -29.61 -24.41
CA THR A 181 11.56 -29.46 -25.66
C THR A 181 11.01 -28.05 -25.75
N ILE A 182 11.24 -27.36 -26.87
CA ILE A 182 10.63 -26.04 -27.16
C ILE A 182 9.62 -26.25 -28.28
N PHE A 183 8.34 -26.05 -27.99
CA PHE A 183 7.21 -26.30 -28.89
C PHE A 183 6.55 -24.98 -29.30
N GLU A 184 6.39 -24.72 -30.60
CA GLU A 184 5.73 -23.52 -31.10
C GLU A 184 4.21 -23.73 -31.24
N ARG A 185 3.43 -23.02 -30.41
CA ARG A 185 1.96 -23.19 -30.35
C ARG A 185 1.26 -22.91 -31.69
N ALA A 186 1.81 -22.00 -32.48
CA ALA A 186 1.20 -21.54 -33.73
C ALA A 186 1.33 -22.53 -34.90
N THR A 187 2.36 -23.37 -34.90
CA THR A 187 2.63 -24.31 -36.01
C THR A 187 2.62 -25.78 -35.60
N GLY A 188 2.70 -26.09 -34.30
CA GLY A 188 2.76 -27.46 -33.79
C GLY A 188 4.13 -28.12 -33.92
N ASN A 189 5.17 -27.36 -34.29
CA ASN A 189 6.53 -27.86 -34.48
C ASN A 189 7.41 -27.70 -33.23
N PHE A 190 8.46 -28.50 -33.16
CA PHE A 190 9.50 -28.41 -32.13
C PHE A 190 10.77 -27.78 -32.71
N TRP A 191 11.51 -27.06 -31.86
CA TRP A 191 12.84 -26.53 -32.18
C TRP A 191 13.86 -27.67 -32.27
N HIS A 192 14.72 -27.64 -33.28
CA HIS A 192 15.79 -28.60 -33.49
C HIS A 192 17.15 -27.97 -33.16
N ALA A 193 18.10 -28.80 -32.70
CA ALA A 193 19.44 -28.36 -32.32
C ALA A 193 20.27 -27.83 -33.51
N ASP A 194 19.85 -28.10 -34.75
CA ASP A 194 20.45 -27.56 -35.97
C ASP A 194 19.97 -26.14 -36.34
N GLY A 195 18.98 -25.61 -35.62
CA GLY A 195 18.38 -24.30 -35.86
C GLY A 195 17.09 -24.30 -36.67
N THR A 196 16.51 -25.48 -36.96
CA THR A 196 15.26 -25.62 -37.72
C THR A 196 14.03 -25.88 -36.83
N TRP A 197 12.85 -25.97 -37.47
CA TRP A 197 11.57 -26.32 -36.83
C TRP A 197 10.98 -27.54 -37.53
N GLY A 198 10.57 -28.56 -36.78
CA GLY A 198 9.95 -29.74 -37.36
C GLY A 198 9.29 -30.69 -36.36
N ALA A 199 9.40 -32.00 -36.63
CA ALA A 199 8.85 -33.06 -35.79
C ALA A 199 9.48 -33.09 -34.38
N PHE A 200 8.95 -33.92 -33.49
CA PHE A 200 9.40 -34.00 -32.09
C PHE A 200 10.92 -34.29 -31.94
N GLU A 201 11.64 -33.37 -31.28
CA GLU A 201 13.05 -33.52 -30.87
C GLU A 201 13.21 -33.22 -29.37
N MET A 202 14.26 -33.76 -28.75
CA MET A 202 14.68 -33.46 -27.38
C MET A 202 16.08 -32.84 -27.38
N LEU A 203 16.17 -31.61 -26.88
CA LEU A 203 17.37 -30.78 -26.88
C LEU A 203 18.20 -31.09 -25.61
N PRO A 204 19.47 -31.52 -25.73
CA PRO A 204 20.28 -31.88 -24.55
C PRO A 204 20.60 -30.65 -23.69
N VAL A 205 20.43 -30.78 -22.38
CA VAL A 205 20.79 -29.73 -21.40
C VAL A 205 22.15 -30.02 -20.77
N THR A 206 22.84 -28.97 -20.29
CA THR A 206 23.96 -29.16 -19.35
C THR A 206 23.40 -29.41 -17.96
N ILE A 207 23.90 -30.44 -17.27
CA ILE A 207 23.57 -30.77 -15.87
C ILE A 207 24.81 -30.48 -15.01
N ASP A 208 24.63 -29.97 -13.79
CA ASP A 208 25.72 -29.62 -12.87
C ASP A 208 26.42 -30.83 -12.23
N SER A 209 25.65 -31.77 -11.67
CA SER A 209 26.14 -32.94 -10.91
C SER A 209 25.40 -34.23 -11.34
N PRO A 210 25.64 -34.76 -12.55
CA PRO A 210 24.96 -35.98 -13.03
C PRO A 210 25.07 -37.15 -12.04
N GLY A 211 23.93 -37.79 -11.74
CA GLY A 211 23.81 -38.86 -10.77
C GLY A 211 23.44 -38.42 -9.34
N ALA A 212 23.45 -37.12 -9.02
CA ALA A 212 22.94 -36.62 -7.75
C ALA A 212 21.40 -36.73 -7.66
N THR A 213 20.87 -36.83 -6.43
CA THR A 213 19.42 -36.95 -6.17
C THR A 213 18.63 -35.70 -6.53
N GLY A 214 19.27 -34.54 -6.50
CA GLY A 214 18.80 -33.28 -7.10
C GLY A 214 19.95 -32.67 -7.92
N VAL A 215 19.60 -32.05 -9.05
CA VAL A 215 20.54 -31.41 -9.99
C VAL A 215 19.93 -30.11 -10.52
N THR A 216 20.76 -29.10 -10.79
CA THR A 216 20.37 -27.99 -11.66
C THR A 216 20.76 -28.28 -13.10
N TRP A 217 20.00 -27.72 -14.04
CA TRP A 217 20.27 -27.83 -15.47
C TRP A 217 20.12 -26.49 -16.18
N ARG A 218 20.82 -26.35 -17.31
CA ARG A 218 20.76 -25.15 -18.16
C ARG A 218 20.80 -25.46 -19.67
N TYR A 219 20.21 -24.58 -20.46
CA TYR A 219 20.27 -24.59 -21.92
C TYR A 219 20.18 -23.16 -22.48
N ASP A 220 21.11 -22.78 -23.35
CA ASP A 220 21.11 -21.46 -23.97
C ASP A 220 20.32 -21.48 -25.29
N TRP A 221 19.26 -20.69 -25.38
CA TRP A 221 18.41 -20.57 -26.58
C TRP A 221 18.41 -19.14 -27.11
N THR A 222 18.48 -18.99 -28.43
CA THR A 222 18.33 -17.71 -29.12
C THR A 222 17.05 -17.77 -29.97
N PRO A 223 15.93 -17.19 -29.53
CA PRO A 223 14.68 -17.23 -30.28
C PRO A 223 14.84 -16.58 -31.67
N PRO A 224 14.59 -17.32 -32.77
CA PRO A 224 14.86 -16.83 -34.13
C PRO A 224 13.74 -15.96 -34.71
N ARG A 225 12.52 -16.02 -34.14
CA ARG A 225 11.35 -15.26 -34.56
C ARG A 225 10.42 -14.97 -33.39
N GLU A 226 9.48 -14.04 -33.61
CA GLU A 226 8.34 -13.84 -32.71
C GLU A 226 7.41 -15.04 -32.75
N GLY A 227 6.93 -15.46 -31.58
CA GLY A 227 5.98 -16.55 -31.42
C GLY A 227 5.63 -16.81 -29.96
N ASP A 228 4.69 -17.74 -29.77
CA ASP A 228 4.36 -18.29 -28.45
C ASP A 228 4.88 -19.73 -28.36
N TYR A 229 5.65 -20.00 -27.31
CA TYR A 229 6.36 -21.26 -27.10
C TYR A 229 5.95 -21.92 -25.78
N TRP A 230 5.95 -23.25 -25.78
CA TRP A 230 5.83 -24.07 -24.57
C TRP A 230 7.16 -24.78 -24.34
N VAL A 231 7.76 -24.55 -23.18
CA VAL A 231 9.03 -25.16 -22.77
C VAL A 231 8.76 -26.20 -21.70
N ALA A 232 9.24 -27.43 -21.90
CA ALA A 232 9.16 -28.49 -20.91
C ALA A 232 10.51 -29.20 -20.79
N VAL A 233 10.86 -29.67 -19.59
CA VAL A 233 12.04 -30.51 -19.35
C VAL A 233 11.62 -31.96 -19.12
N ARG A 234 12.38 -32.89 -19.68
CA ARG A 234 12.33 -34.31 -19.36
C ARG A 234 13.52 -34.69 -18.50
N THR A 235 13.27 -35.48 -17.46
CA THR A 235 14.29 -36.01 -16.54
C THR A 235 14.27 -37.54 -16.57
N ARG A 236 15.40 -38.16 -16.24
CA ARG A 236 15.56 -39.61 -16.14
C ARG A 236 16.37 -39.99 -14.90
N ASP A 237 15.95 -41.04 -14.21
CA ASP A 237 16.66 -41.59 -13.06
C ASP A 237 17.74 -42.62 -13.46
N ALA A 238 18.40 -43.26 -12.49
CA ALA A 238 19.36 -44.33 -12.73
C ALA A 238 18.73 -45.67 -13.14
N GLN A 239 17.41 -45.81 -12.98
CA GLN A 239 16.62 -46.99 -13.34
C GLN A 239 16.10 -46.90 -14.78
N GLY A 240 16.22 -45.72 -15.42
CA GLY A 240 15.79 -45.45 -16.78
C GLY A 240 14.35 -44.94 -16.90
N VAL A 241 13.65 -44.72 -15.79
CA VAL A 241 12.30 -44.13 -15.77
C VAL A 241 12.40 -42.68 -16.21
N THR A 242 11.44 -42.19 -16.99
CA THR A 242 11.41 -40.79 -17.45
C THR A 242 10.13 -40.08 -17.02
N ALA A 243 10.27 -38.80 -16.67
CA ALA A 243 9.17 -37.91 -16.38
C ALA A 243 9.29 -36.62 -17.21
N VAL A 244 8.15 -35.97 -17.48
CA VAL A 244 8.05 -34.68 -18.18
C VAL A 244 7.53 -33.65 -17.19
N SER A 245 8.10 -32.45 -17.19
CA SER A 245 7.57 -31.32 -16.42
C SER A 245 6.20 -30.87 -16.93
N ALA A 246 5.50 -30.07 -16.13
CA ALA A 246 4.51 -29.16 -16.71
C ALA A 246 5.19 -28.24 -17.75
N SER A 247 4.45 -27.86 -18.79
CA SER A 247 4.95 -26.95 -19.82
C SER A 247 4.82 -25.51 -19.36
N VAL A 248 5.94 -24.78 -19.39
CA VAL A 248 6.01 -23.35 -19.07
C VAL A 248 5.74 -22.53 -20.34
N PRO A 249 4.76 -21.60 -20.34
CA PRO A 249 4.53 -20.71 -21.46
C PRO A 249 5.63 -19.63 -21.52
N LEU A 250 6.14 -19.41 -22.72
CA LEU A 250 7.19 -18.46 -23.05
C LEU A 250 6.77 -17.67 -24.28
N PHE A 251 6.92 -16.36 -24.24
CA PHE A 251 6.63 -15.47 -25.36
C PHE A 251 7.91 -14.86 -25.89
N THR A 252 7.93 -14.51 -27.17
CA THR A 252 9.04 -13.75 -27.75
C THR A 252 8.54 -12.54 -28.51
N ASP A 253 9.39 -11.52 -28.60
CA ASP A 253 9.05 -10.24 -29.21
C ASP A 253 10.08 -9.77 -30.23
N ALA A 254 9.61 -9.46 -31.44
CA ALA A 254 10.40 -8.91 -32.55
C ALA A 254 10.17 -7.40 -32.77
N THR A 255 9.09 -6.85 -32.23
CA THR A 255 8.56 -5.53 -32.60
C THR A 255 8.97 -4.50 -31.55
N PRO A 256 9.54 -3.33 -31.92
CA PRO A 256 9.82 -2.27 -30.95
C PRO A 256 8.53 -1.52 -30.56
N PRO A 257 8.47 -0.94 -29.35
CA PRO A 257 7.35 -0.12 -28.93
C PRO A 257 7.30 1.17 -29.75
N VAL A 258 6.12 1.75 -29.89
CA VAL A 258 5.94 3.08 -30.51
C VAL A 258 5.42 4.04 -29.45
N VAL A 259 6.11 5.18 -29.26
CA VAL A 259 5.66 6.26 -28.37
C VAL A 259 5.30 7.51 -29.18
N THR A 260 4.25 8.20 -28.76
CA THR A 260 3.78 9.46 -29.35
C THR A 260 3.84 10.59 -28.33
N VAL A 261 3.82 11.84 -28.80
CA VAL A 261 3.63 13.03 -27.95
C VAL A 261 2.40 13.78 -28.45
N SER A 262 1.46 14.08 -27.55
CA SER A 262 0.35 14.98 -27.84
C SER A 262 0.88 16.37 -28.17
N ALA A 263 0.25 17.07 -29.12
CA ALA A 263 0.72 18.38 -29.58
C ALA A 263 0.76 19.42 -28.45
N GLY A 264 1.95 19.75 -27.98
CA GLY A 264 2.20 20.82 -27.00
C GLY A 264 2.18 22.22 -27.63
N GLN A 265 2.30 23.25 -26.80
CA GLN A 265 2.47 24.63 -27.26
C GLN A 265 3.91 24.85 -27.73
N ALA A 266 4.12 25.66 -28.78
CA ALA A 266 5.45 26.01 -29.26
C ALA A 266 6.22 26.96 -28.31
N SER A 267 5.51 27.67 -27.43
CA SER A 267 6.05 28.56 -26.40
C SER A 267 5.25 28.45 -25.12
N TYR A 268 5.95 28.47 -23.98
CA TYR A 268 5.40 28.46 -22.62
C TYR A 268 5.96 29.64 -21.79
N PRO A 269 5.32 30.05 -20.68
CA PRO A 269 5.90 31.03 -19.75
C PRO A 269 6.93 30.38 -18.81
N ALA A 270 8.00 31.11 -18.46
CA ALA A 270 9.01 30.62 -17.52
C ALA A 270 8.45 30.39 -16.11
N ARG A 271 9.09 29.50 -15.33
CA ARG A 271 8.75 29.14 -13.94
C ARG A 271 7.40 28.45 -13.72
N HIS A 272 6.54 28.31 -14.74
CA HIS A 272 5.30 27.52 -14.65
C HIS A 272 5.53 26.05 -15.05
N PRO A 273 4.94 25.06 -14.36
CA PRO A 273 5.02 23.66 -14.77
C PRO A 273 4.41 23.42 -16.16
N ILE A 274 5.21 22.90 -17.08
CA ILE A 274 4.79 22.41 -18.39
C ILE A 274 4.48 20.92 -18.26
N THR A 275 3.26 20.51 -18.65
CA THR A 275 2.87 19.10 -18.71
C THR A 275 2.76 18.65 -20.17
N TRP A 276 3.44 17.56 -20.52
CA TRP A 276 3.23 16.83 -21.77
C TRP A 276 2.51 15.51 -21.50
N THR A 277 1.79 15.05 -22.51
CA THR A 277 1.13 13.73 -22.54
C THR A 277 1.41 13.05 -23.88
N GLY A 278 1.06 11.77 -23.97
CA GLY A 278 1.05 11.02 -25.22
C GLY A 278 0.53 9.61 -25.01
N SER A 279 0.69 8.76 -26.02
CA SER A 279 0.46 7.32 -25.93
C SER A 279 1.75 6.53 -26.11
N VAL A 280 1.74 5.29 -25.65
CA VAL A 280 2.71 4.25 -26.01
C VAL A 280 1.95 2.97 -26.37
N THR A 281 2.35 2.29 -27.45
CA THR A 281 1.69 1.10 -28.00
C THR A 281 2.69 0.01 -28.32
N ASP A 282 2.32 -1.24 -28.06
CA ASP A 282 3.16 -2.43 -28.25
C ASP A 282 2.31 -3.72 -28.36
N ASN A 283 2.78 -4.73 -29.09
CA ASN A 283 2.13 -6.04 -29.29
C ASN A 283 2.26 -6.97 -28.08
N ARG A 284 3.34 -6.91 -27.29
CA ARG A 284 3.58 -7.75 -26.11
C ARG A 284 3.51 -6.98 -24.80
N GLY A 285 3.89 -5.70 -24.81
CA GLY A 285 3.65 -4.74 -23.74
C GLY A 285 4.72 -3.66 -23.65
N ALA A 286 4.30 -2.39 -23.63
CA ALA A 286 5.16 -1.29 -23.24
C ALA A 286 5.43 -1.38 -21.72
N ALA A 287 6.71 -1.36 -21.34
CA ALA A 287 7.15 -1.45 -19.94
C ALA A 287 7.48 -0.08 -19.33
N SER A 288 7.99 0.87 -20.13
CA SER A 288 8.25 2.24 -19.66
C SER A 288 8.19 3.29 -20.76
N VAL A 289 7.93 4.53 -20.35
CA VAL A 289 8.23 5.75 -21.11
C VAL A 289 9.21 6.56 -20.29
N ARG A 290 10.26 7.10 -20.92
CA ARG A 290 11.27 7.95 -20.28
C ARG A 290 11.49 9.22 -21.11
N VAL A 291 11.89 10.28 -20.44
CA VAL A 291 11.88 11.64 -20.99
C VAL A 291 13.09 12.45 -20.53
N ALA A 292 13.70 13.16 -21.46
CA ALA A 292 14.87 14.02 -21.20
C ALA A 292 14.65 15.41 -21.80
N VAL A 293 15.05 16.45 -21.07
CA VAL A 293 14.93 17.85 -21.52
C VAL A 293 16.33 18.39 -21.79
N MET A 294 16.56 18.96 -22.96
CA MET A 294 17.83 19.60 -23.36
C MET A 294 17.64 21.10 -23.53
N ASP A 295 18.62 21.90 -23.09
CA ASP A 295 18.82 23.25 -23.60
C ASP A 295 19.39 23.18 -25.03
N ARG A 296 18.63 23.67 -26.01
CA ARG A 296 19.01 23.62 -27.42
C ARG A 296 20.15 24.58 -27.77
N VAL A 297 20.53 25.48 -26.87
CA VAL A 297 21.70 26.37 -27.02
C VAL A 297 22.96 25.66 -26.52
N SER A 298 23.06 25.33 -25.23
CA SER A 298 24.26 24.68 -24.66
C SER A 298 24.42 23.19 -25.03
N LYS A 299 23.37 22.54 -25.51
CA LYS A 299 23.27 21.08 -25.76
C LYS A 299 23.33 20.20 -24.50
N LEU A 300 23.28 20.81 -23.33
CA LEU A 300 23.27 20.11 -22.05
C LEU A 300 21.85 19.65 -21.69
N TRP A 301 21.76 18.61 -20.87
CA TRP A 301 20.52 17.98 -20.42
C TRP A 301 20.20 18.33 -18.97
N TRP A 302 18.91 18.47 -18.67
CA TRP A 302 18.39 18.86 -17.36
C TRP A 302 18.52 17.72 -16.34
N ARG A 303 19.21 17.96 -15.23
CA ARG A 303 19.52 16.96 -14.19
C ARG A 303 18.67 17.10 -12.94
N ASN A 304 18.59 16.01 -12.16
CA ASN A 304 17.76 15.91 -10.94
C ASN A 304 18.25 16.80 -9.79
N ASP A 305 19.49 17.25 -9.83
CA ASP A 305 20.07 18.26 -8.94
C ASP A 305 19.71 19.72 -9.33
N GLY A 306 18.95 19.91 -10.41
CA GLY A 306 18.60 21.23 -10.94
C GLY A 306 19.69 21.86 -11.82
N THR A 307 20.69 21.09 -12.27
CA THR A 307 21.77 21.56 -13.14
C THR A 307 21.60 21.15 -14.60
N TRP A 308 22.50 21.63 -15.46
CA TRP A 308 22.63 21.23 -16.86
C TRP A 308 23.95 20.47 -17.05
N GLY A 309 23.93 19.30 -17.67
CA GLY A 309 25.15 18.50 -17.92
C GLY A 309 24.96 17.37 -18.94
N ASP A 310 25.71 16.28 -18.80
CA ASP A 310 25.56 15.06 -19.61
C ASP A 310 24.15 14.45 -19.47
N TYR A 311 23.76 13.65 -20.48
CA TYR A 311 22.43 13.05 -20.64
C TYR A 311 21.86 12.45 -19.34
N GLN A 312 20.66 12.89 -19.00
CA GLN A 312 19.84 12.27 -17.97
C GLN A 312 18.36 12.35 -18.35
N ASP A 313 17.71 11.19 -18.35
CA ASP A 313 16.28 11.02 -18.53
C ASP A 313 15.58 10.64 -17.22
N ARG A 314 14.25 10.77 -17.22
CA ARG A 314 13.36 10.49 -16.08
C ARG A 314 12.26 9.54 -16.52
N PRO A 315 11.72 8.69 -15.63
CA PRO A 315 10.47 7.99 -15.93
C PRO A 315 9.35 9.01 -16.16
N ALA A 316 8.49 8.74 -17.13
CA ALA A 316 7.20 9.40 -17.28
C ALA A 316 6.08 8.54 -16.69
N THR A 317 5.05 9.17 -16.14
CA THR A 317 3.93 8.49 -15.48
C THR A 317 3.00 7.86 -16.50
N LEU A 318 3.05 6.53 -16.65
CA LEU A 318 2.04 5.79 -17.40
C LEU A 318 0.65 5.97 -16.76
N THR A 319 -0.43 5.98 -17.56
CA THR A 319 -1.80 6.20 -17.06
C THR A 319 -2.52 4.92 -16.65
N GLY A 320 -1.86 3.76 -16.70
CA GLY A 320 -2.52 2.47 -16.87
C GLY A 320 -2.92 2.22 -18.34
N PRO A 321 -3.59 1.08 -18.63
CA PRO A 321 -4.00 0.72 -19.98
C PRO A 321 -5.04 1.70 -20.52
N ALA A 322 -5.03 1.93 -21.84
CA ALA A 322 -6.15 2.59 -22.50
C ALA A 322 -7.41 1.71 -22.47
N VAL A 323 -8.58 2.33 -22.62
CA VAL A 323 -9.89 1.67 -22.41
C VAL A 323 -10.04 0.46 -23.32
N GLY A 324 -10.27 -0.72 -22.73
CA GLY A 324 -10.43 -1.99 -23.45
C GLY A 324 -9.13 -2.62 -23.96
N LYS A 325 -7.95 -2.17 -23.50
CA LYS A 325 -6.64 -2.69 -23.91
C LYS A 325 -6.05 -3.64 -22.87
N SER A 326 -5.31 -4.63 -23.35
CA SER A 326 -4.71 -5.68 -22.53
C SER A 326 -3.53 -5.18 -21.73
N TRP A 327 -3.36 -5.77 -20.55
CA TRP A 327 -2.21 -5.56 -19.69
C TRP A 327 -1.87 -6.86 -18.96
N THR A 328 -0.63 -6.98 -18.52
CA THR A 328 -0.06 -8.18 -17.91
C THR A 328 0.87 -7.81 -16.75
N VAL A 329 1.17 -8.82 -15.92
CA VAL A 329 2.15 -8.74 -14.83
C VAL A 329 3.18 -9.85 -15.01
N SER A 330 4.46 -9.52 -14.96
CA SER A 330 5.54 -10.52 -14.92
C SER A 330 5.56 -11.27 -13.58
N ALA A 331 6.23 -12.42 -13.54
CA ALA A 331 6.53 -13.11 -12.27
C ALA A 331 7.34 -12.26 -11.27
N THR A 332 7.97 -11.17 -11.71
CA THR A 332 8.70 -10.20 -10.87
C THR A 332 7.85 -9.01 -10.40
N GLY A 333 6.54 -8.99 -10.70
CA GLY A 333 5.60 -7.93 -10.32
C GLY A 333 5.60 -6.71 -11.24
N GLN A 334 6.29 -6.75 -12.39
CA GLN A 334 6.32 -5.64 -13.34
C GLN A 334 5.06 -5.64 -14.21
N MET A 335 4.29 -4.55 -14.16
CA MET A 335 3.15 -4.34 -15.06
C MET A 335 3.59 -3.89 -16.46
N SER A 336 2.84 -4.30 -17.47
CA SER A 336 3.03 -3.89 -18.87
C SER A 336 1.71 -3.78 -19.63
N PHE A 337 1.62 -2.87 -20.60
CA PHE A 337 0.37 -2.50 -21.27
C PHE A 337 0.55 -2.55 -22.80
N THR A 338 -0.37 -3.17 -23.55
CA THR A 338 -0.29 -3.14 -25.03
C THR A 338 -0.64 -1.77 -25.62
N GLU A 339 -1.37 -0.96 -24.86
CA GLU A 339 -1.51 0.47 -25.11
C GLU A 339 -1.77 1.21 -23.80
N ALA A 340 -1.01 2.27 -23.54
CA ALA A 340 -1.16 3.14 -22.37
C ALA A 340 -0.99 4.61 -22.76
N GLY A 341 -1.61 5.51 -22.01
CA GLY A 341 -1.23 6.91 -21.99
C GLY A 341 0.01 7.14 -21.13
N TRP A 342 0.67 8.28 -21.29
CA TRP A 342 1.72 8.74 -20.39
C TRP A 342 1.63 10.25 -20.13
N SER A 343 2.24 10.72 -19.04
CA SER A 343 2.43 12.15 -18.75
C SER A 343 3.78 12.46 -18.13
N PHE A 344 4.33 13.64 -18.40
CA PHE A 344 5.49 14.19 -17.71
C PHE A 344 5.32 15.68 -17.44
N THR A 345 5.77 16.15 -16.27
CA THR A 345 5.67 17.56 -15.86
C THR A 345 7.06 18.11 -15.50
N TRP A 346 7.40 19.30 -16.00
CA TRP A 346 8.67 19.99 -15.75
C TRP A 346 8.46 21.50 -15.59
N ALA A 347 9.04 22.10 -14.55
CA ALA A 347 9.11 23.55 -14.42
C ALA A 347 10.43 24.07 -15.03
N PRO A 348 10.40 24.93 -16.06
CA PRO A 348 11.62 25.48 -16.66
C PRO A 348 12.29 26.48 -15.69
N PRO A 349 13.60 26.34 -15.41
CA PRO A 349 14.29 27.20 -14.44
C PRO A 349 14.43 28.66 -14.92
N ALA A 350 14.48 28.86 -16.24
CA ALA A 350 14.69 30.14 -16.90
C ALA A 350 14.04 30.17 -18.30
N PRO A 351 13.79 31.36 -18.87
CA PRO A 351 13.51 31.52 -20.30
C PRO A 351 14.63 30.90 -21.15
N GLY A 352 14.29 30.37 -22.33
CA GLY A 352 15.24 29.67 -23.19
C GLY A 352 14.61 28.94 -24.37
N SER A 353 15.41 28.17 -25.09
CA SER A 353 14.97 27.31 -26.19
C SER A 353 15.31 25.87 -25.83
N TYR A 354 14.30 25.02 -25.71
CA TYR A 354 14.43 23.68 -25.13
C TYR A 354 13.89 22.60 -26.06
N GLY A 355 14.31 21.37 -25.86
CA GLY A 355 13.80 20.20 -26.58
C GLY A 355 13.46 19.08 -25.60
N LEU A 356 12.30 18.46 -25.78
CA LEU A 356 11.92 17.24 -25.10
C LEU A 356 12.25 16.06 -26.00
N ALA A 357 13.13 15.16 -25.54
CA ALA A 357 13.25 13.82 -26.08
C ALA A 357 12.31 12.88 -25.30
N VAL A 358 11.54 12.07 -26.02
CA VAL A 358 10.73 10.98 -25.46
C VAL A 358 11.28 9.66 -25.98
N LEU A 359 11.38 8.69 -25.09
CA LEU A 359 11.81 7.32 -25.35
C LEU A 359 10.79 6.38 -24.71
N SER A 360 10.61 5.18 -25.27
CA SER A 360 9.93 4.09 -24.57
C SER A 360 10.75 2.81 -24.65
N THR A 361 10.38 1.82 -23.85
CA THR A 361 10.99 0.49 -23.88
C THR A 361 9.94 -0.57 -23.59
N ASP A 362 9.93 -1.63 -24.38
CA ASP A 362 9.03 -2.78 -24.22
C ASP A 362 9.49 -3.73 -23.08
N VAL A 363 8.66 -4.74 -22.80
CA VAL A 363 8.93 -5.83 -21.86
C VAL A 363 10.15 -6.69 -22.18
N SER A 364 10.53 -6.78 -23.45
CA SER A 364 11.72 -7.51 -23.92
C SER A 364 13.01 -6.69 -23.88
N GLY A 365 12.90 -5.37 -23.63
CA GLY A 365 14.02 -4.43 -23.61
C GLY A 365 14.38 -3.84 -24.98
N ARG A 366 13.49 -3.80 -26.00
CA ARG A 366 13.75 -2.93 -27.17
C ARG A 366 13.33 -1.50 -26.84
N PRO A 367 14.20 -0.49 -27.11
CA PRO A 367 13.75 0.89 -27.14
C PRO A 367 12.89 1.12 -28.40
N ASP A 368 12.03 2.13 -28.35
CA ASP A 368 11.42 2.72 -29.55
C ASP A 368 12.51 3.12 -30.57
N ALA A 369 12.20 3.02 -31.86
CA ALA A 369 13.09 3.47 -32.92
C ALA A 369 12.93 4.96 -33.23
N ALA A 370 11.72 5.53 -33.08
CA ALA A 370 11.38 6.87 -33.53
C ALA A 370 11.98 8.01 -32.69
N HIS A 371 12.16 7.80 -31.37
CA HIS A 371 12.70 8.77 -30.41
C HIS A 371 12.10 10.18 -30.54
N PRO A 372 10.77 10.38 -30.35
CA PRO A 372 10.11 11.66 -30.61
C PRO A 372 10.79 12.86 -29.95
N TRP A 373 11.10 13.86 -30.78
CA TRP A 373 11.76 15.10 -30.38
C TRP A 373 10.85 16.31 -30.57
N VAL A 374 10.48 16.97 -29.49
CA VAL A 374 9.59 18.15 -29.50
C VAL A 374 10.38 19.41 -29.14
N PRO A 375 10.72 20.28 -30.11
CA PRO A 375 11.34 21.57 -29.85
C PRO A 375 10.31 22.60 -29.36
N PHE A 376 10.63 23.35 -28.32
CA PHE A 376 9.78 24.41 -27.78
C PHE A 376 10.63 25.60 -27.30
N THR A 377 9.96 26.66 -26.86
CA THR A 377 10.56 27.86 -26.27
C THR A 377 9.89 28.20 -24.93
N VAL A 378 10.61 28.92 -24.09
CA VAL A 378 10.11 29.43 -22.81
C VAL A 378 10.43 30.91 -22.74
N SER A 379 9.40 31.74 -22.55
CA SER A 379 9.50 33.20 -22.57
C SER A 379 9.60 33.78 -21.15
N ALA A 380 10.18 34.97 -21.03
CA ALA A 380 10.19 35.73 -19.77
C ALA A 380 8.75 36.05 -19.31
N PRO A 381 8.47 36.09 -18.00
CA PRO A 381 7.16 36.48 -17.48
C PRO A 381 6.84 37.95 -17.82
N ALA A 382 5.55 38.24 -17.90
CA ALA A 382 5.01 39.58 -18.05
C ALA A 382 5.01 40.33 -16.67
N PRO A 383 4.48 41.56 -16.53
CA PRO A 383 4.58 42.30 -15.27
C PRO A 383 3.81 41.58 -14.15
N ASP A 384 4.30 41.77 -12.92
CA ASP A 384 3.93 41.08 -11.68
C ASP A 384 2.94 39.90 -11.82
N VAL A 385 3.51 38.69 -11.75
CA VAL A 385 2.78 37.42 -11.74
C VAL A 385 2.99 36.62 -10.45
N SER A 386 3.65 37.20 -9.44
CA SER A 386 4.11 36.53 -8.21
C SER A 386 2.97 36.22 -7.22
N PRO A 387 2.81 34.96 -6.74
CA PRO A 387 1.96 34.70 -5.57
C PRO A 387 2.25 35.61 -4.36
N PRO A 388 1.31 36.19 -3.60
CA PRO A 388 1.66 36.63 -2.25
C PRO A 388 2.04 35.41 -1.41
N THR A 389 2.86 35.64 -0.40
CA THR A 389 3.38 34.62 0.52
C THR A 389 2.82 34.80 1.93
N GLY A 390 2.98 33.78 2.77
CA GLY A 390 2.50 33.83 4.15
C GLY A 390 2.38 32.45 4.79
N THR A 391 2.18 32.43 6.11
CA THR A 391 2.00 31.24 6.94
C THR A 391 0.81 31.40 7.89
N VAL A 392 0.30 30.28 8.41
CA VAL A 392 -0.43 30.24 9.68
C VAL A 392 0.58 29.92 10.77
N THR A 393 0.47 30.58 11.93
CA THR A 393 1.33 30.36 13.11
C THR A 393 0.53 29.98 14.34
N GLU A 394 -0.73 30.42 14.42
CA GLU A 394 -1.71 30.00 15.41
C GLU A 394 -3.07 29.88 14.68
N PRO A 395 -3.83 28.77 14.79
CA PRO A 395 -3.47 27.52 15.47
C PRO A 395 -2.29 26.80 14.81
N ALA A 396 -1.60 25.94 15.56
CA ALA A 396 -0.74 24.91 14.99
C ALA A 396 -1.59 23.76 14.42
N GLY A 397 -1.03 22.97 13.50
CA GLY A 397 -1.76 21.86 12.87
C GLY A 397 -2.17 20.78 13.86
N GLY A 398 -3.48 20.54 13.98
CA GLY A 398 -4.05 19.61 14.95
C GLY A 398 -4.07 20.14 16.39
N GLN A 399 -3.85 21.44 16.62
CA GLN A 399 -3.95 22.04 17.94
C GLN A 399 -5.40 21.98 18.45
N ALA A 400 -5.59 21.43 19.65
CA ALA A 400 -6.86 21.44 20.36
C ALA A 400 -6.92 22.62 21.35
N PHE A 401 -8.09 23.26 21.43
CA PHE A 401 -8.40 24.36 22.35
C PHE A 401 -9.55 23.96 23.26
N ALA A 402 -9.37 24.06 24.58
CA ALA A 402 -10.46 23.92 25.56
C ALA A 402 -11.29 25.21 25.74
N SER A 403 -10.85 26.32 25.13
CA SER A 403 -11.54 27.61 25.07
C SER A 403 -12.31 27.73 23.74
N PRO A 404 -13.58 28.17 23.74
CA PRO A 404 -14.28 28.49 22.50
C PRO A 404 -13.72 29.76 21.84
N ASP A 405 -13.15 30.68 22.64
CA ASP A 405 -12.46 31.86 22.12
C ASP A 405 -11.06 31.46 21.66
N ILE A 406 -10.85 31.48 20.34
CA ILE A 406 -9.66 31.01 19.62
C ILE A 406 -9.09 32.17 18.81
N ARG A 407 -7.87 32.58 19.12
CA ARG A 407 -7.14 33.63 18.39
C ARG A 407 -6.25 33.03 17.33
N MET A 408 -6.50 33.43 16.08
CA MET A 408 -5.80 32.97 14.88
C MET A 408 -4.77 34.01 14.45
N ARG A 409 -3.61 33.56 13.97
CA ARG A 409 -2.45 34.41 13.62
C ARG A 409 -1.61 33.83 12.49
N GLY A 410 -0.93 34.71 11.78
CA GLY A 410 0.10 34.31 10.82
C GLY A 410 0.81 35.48 10.18
N THR A 411 1.49 35.20 9.07
CA THR A 411 2.18 36.21 8.25
C THR A 411 1.57 36.33 6.86
N ALA A 412 1.76 37.49 6.25
CA ALA A 412 1.45 37.80 4.87
C ALA A 412 2.48 38.80 4.32
N ALA A 413 3.15 38.47 3.22
CA ALA A 413 4.18 39.30 2.58
C ALA A 413 4.17 39.06 1.06
N ASP A 414 4.53 40.07 0.28
CA ASP A 414 4.43 40.09 -1.19
C ASP A 414 5.63 40.86 -1.76
N ASP A 415 6.03 40.61 -3.02
CA ASP A 415 7.15 41.34 -3.65
C ASP A 415 6.74 42.72 -4.17
N VAL A 416 5.44 43.04 -4.22
CA VAL A 416 4.91 44.38 -4.49
C VAL A 416 4.16 44.94 -3.27
N ALA A 417 3.00 44.39 -2.93
CA ALA A 417 2.21 44.71 -1.74
C ALA A 417 1.00 43.78 -1.55
N VAL A 418 0.80 43.29 -0.32
CA VAL A 418 -0.45 42.63 0.12
C VAL A 418 -1.58 43.66 0.18
N ALA A 419 -2.71 43.39 -0.47
CA ALA A 419 -3.91 44.23 -0.42
C ALA A 419 -4.89 43.82 0.69
N ASN A 420 -5.10 42.52 0.89
CA ASN A 420 -6.04 41.98 1.88
C ASN A 420 -5.56 40.65 2.46
N VAL A 421 -5.86 40.40 3.74
CA VAL A 421 -5.89 39.05 4.30
C VAL A 421 -7.32 38.73 4.71
N LEU A 422 -7.85 37.66 4.15
CA LEU A 422 -9.16 37.12 4.43
C LEU A 422 -9.03 35.79 5.17
N VAL A 423 -9.94 35.52 6.10
CA VAL A 423 -10.07 34.24 6.81
C VAL A 423 -11.48 33.69 6.69
N GLY A 424 -11.63 32.38 6.83
CA GLY A 424 -12.92 31.73 6.99
C GLY A 424 -12.75 30.36 7.63
N VAL A 425 -13.71 29.99 8.48
CA VAL A 425 -13.68 28.73 9.22
C VAL A 425 -14.66 27.76 8.60
N GLN A 426 -14.18 26.56 8.29
CA GLN A 426 -14.99 25.46 7.75
C GLN A 426 -15.14 24.37 8.81
N ASP A 427 -16.37 23.94 9.06
CA ASP A 427 -16.70 22.72 9.78
C ASP A 427 -16.31 21.52 8.91
N ARG A 428 -15.35 20.72 9.37
CA ARG A 428 -14.70 19.66 8.56
C ARG A 428 -15.60 18.44 8.33
N ASP A 429 -16.63 18.26 9.17
CA ASP A 429 -17.54 17.10 9.12
C ASP A 429 -18.71 17.32 8.16
N THR A 430 -19.14 18.58 8.02
CA THR A 430 -20.25 18.98 7.13
C THR A 430 -19.77 19.68 5.85
N GLY A 431 -18.50 20.11 5.79
CA GLY A 431 -17.94 20.90 4.69
C GLY A 431 -18.48 22.34 4.61
N LYS A 432 -19.24 22.77 5.62
CA LYS A 432 -19.92 24.08 5.64
C LYS A 432 -19.04 25.15 6.27
N TRP A 433 -19.31 26.39 5.88
CA TRP A 433 -18.53 27.56 6.30
C TRP A 433 -19.29 28.43 7.28
N TRP A 434 -18.55 29.01 8.23
CA TRP A 434 -19.07 29.87 9.29
C TRP A 434 -19.69 31.15 8.72
N GLN A 435 -20.89 31.49 9.18
CA GLN A 435 -21.64 32.66 8.74
C GLN A 435 -21.69 33.75 9.82
N ALA A 436 -21.78 35.01 9.40
CA ALA A 436 -21.84 36.17 10.30
C ALA A 436 -23.05 36.18 11.26
N ASN A 437 -24.08 35.36 10.98
CA ASN A 437 -25.28 35.19 11.81
C ASN A 437 -25.20 33.99 12.77
N GLY A 438 -24.04 33.38 12.96
CA GLY A 438 -23.83 32.25 13.88
C GLY A 438 -24.22 30.89 13.32
N THR A 439 -24.36 30.74 12.01
CA THR A 439 -24.82 29.49 11.36
C THR A 439 -23.79 28.90 10.38
N TRP A 440 -24.07 27.72 9.83
CA TRP A 440 -23.20 27.01 8.89
C TRP A 440 -23.83 26.97 7.48
N GLY A 441 -23.10 27.48 6.48
CA GLY A 441 -23.61 27.69 5.12
C GLY A 441 -22.55 27.54 4.02
N ALA A 442 -22.77 28.22 2.89
CA ALA A 442 -21.84 28.25 1.75
C ALA A 442 -20.58 29.10 2.05
N THR A 443 -19.51 28.91 1.26
CA THR A 443 -18.19 29.52 1.45
C THR A 443 -18.25 31.01 1.82
N LYS A 444 -17.70 31.36 2.97
CA LYS A 444 -17.73 32.72 3.51
C LYS A 444 -16.35 33.13 4.04
N TRP A 445 -15.95 34.34 3.64
CA TRP A 445 -14.70 34.97 4.05
C TRP A 445 -14.99 36.25 4.85
N PHE A 446 -14.07 36.57 5.76
CA PHE A 446 -14.07 37.71 6.68
C PHE A 446 -12.69 38.38 6.65
N PRO A 447 -12.59 39.71 6.80
CA PRO A 447 -11.29 40.38 6.86
C PRO A 447 -10.56 40.07 8.18
N ALA A 448 -9.26 39.77 8.09
CA ALA A 448 -8.36 39.70 9.23
C ALA A 448 -7.79 41.09 9.58
N THR A 449 -7.39 41.29 10.83
CA THR A 449 -6.64 42.50 11.25
C THR A 449 -5.18 42.33 10.88
N VAL A 450 -4.68 43.14 9.95
CA VAL A 450 -3.28 43.13 9.47
C VAL A 450 -2.48 44.24 10.18
N THR A 451 -1.23 43.97 10.52
CA THR A 451 -0.29 44.93 11.13
C THR A 451 1.14 44.57 10.71
N GLY A 452 1.72 45.39 9.82
CA GLY A 452 2.93 45.00 9.10
C GLY A 452 2.72 43.71 8.31
N GLU A 453 3.72 42.82 8.32
CA GLU A 453 3.66 41.49 7.71
C GLU A 453 2.82 40.47 8.52
N THR A 454 2.22 40.86 9.66
CA THR A 454 1.45 39.95 10.52
C THR A 454 -0.06 40.16 10.36
N TRP A 455 -0.83 39.08 10.49
CA TRP A 455 -2.29 39.15 10.54
C TRP A 455 -2.84 38.39 11.74
N SER A 456 -4.05 38.75 12.16
CA SER A 456 -4.77 38.08 13.24
C SER A 456 -6.29 38.17 13.10
N TYR A 457 -7.00 37.21 13.68
CA TYR A 457 -8.46 37.16 13.73
C TYR A 457 -8.91 36.42 14.99
N ASP A 458 -9.98 36.88 15.63
CA ASP A 458 -10.57 36.20 16.79
C ASP A 458 -11.86 35.49 16.36
N TRP A 459 -11.99 34.22 16.75
CA TRP A 459 -13.16 33.41 16.44
C TRP A 459 -13.69 32.74 17.70
N HIS A 460 -15.01 32.80 17.89
CA HIS A 460 -15.71 32.07 18.93
C HIS A 460 -16.32 30.81 18.33
N ALA A 461 -15.86 29.64 18.77
CA ALA A 461 -16.37 28.36 18.30
C ALA A 461 -17.81 28.13 18.80
N PRO A 462 -18.79 27.82 17.93
CA PRO A 462 -20.20 27.67 18.31
C PRO A 462 -20.50 26.36 19.07
N GLY A 463 -19.51 25.48 19.20
CA GLY A 463 -19.58 24.15 19.80
C GLY A 463 -18.23 23.44 19.62
N ALA A 464 -18.12 22.20 20.08
CA ALA A 464 -16.92 21.39 19.84
C ALA A 464 -16.87 20.93 18.36
N GLY A 465 -15.67 20.81 17.78
CA GLY A 465 -15.52 20.42 16.36
C GLY A 465 -14.09 20.48 15.82
N HIS A 466 -13.82 19.70 14.75
CA HIS A 466 -12.65 19.81 13.88
C HIS A 466 -12.95 20.91 12.87
N TYR A 467 -12.16 21.96 12.92
CA TYR A 467 -12.30 23.11 12.06
C TYR A 467 -11.10 23.22 11.13
N VAL A 468 -11.34 23.74 9.93
CA VAL A 468 -10.26 24.16 9.03
C VAL A 468 -10.33 25.67 8.94
N LEU A 469 -9.29 26.33 9.46
CA LEU A 469 -9.02 27.73 9.15
C LEU A 469 -8.49 27.80 7.72
N GLY A 470 -9.29 28.35 6.81
CA GLY A 470 -8.79 28.88 5.56
C GLY A 470 -8.34 30.33 5.75
N VAL A 471 -7.16 30.68 5.25
CA VAL A 471 -6.72 32.07 5.06
C VAL A 471 -6.37 32.27 3.60
N ARG A 472 -6.86 33.36 3.02
CA ARG A 472 -6.65 33.80 1.64
C ARG A 472 -5.99 35.17 1.69
N ILE A 473 -4.72 35.22 1.27
CA ILE A 473 -3.95 36.45 1.15
C ILE A 473 -4.06 36.90 -0.29
N VAL A 474 -4.40 38.17 -0.52
CA VAL A 474 -4.59 38.77 -1.85
C VAL A 474 -3.66 39.97 -1.98
N ASP A 475 -2.93 40.07 -3.10
CA ASP A 475 -2.02 41.18 -3.40
C ASP A 475 -2.71 42.35 -4.11
N THR A 476 -1.94 43.39 -4.42
CA THR A 476 -2.41 44.61 -5.12
C THR A 476 -2.57 44.45 -6.64
N ALA A 477 -2.05 43.37 -7.24
CA ALA A 477 -2.32 42.96 -8.62
C ALA A 477 -3.57 42.06 -8.75
N GLY A 478 -4.15 41.63 -7.62
CA GLY A 478 -5.34 40.79 -7.54
C GLY A 478 -5.07 39.28 -7.56
N LYS A 479 -3.81 38.85 -7.41
CA LYS A 479 -3.46 37.43 -7.27
C LYS A 479 -3.58 37.02 -5.81
N GLU A 480 -3.71 35.71 -5.56
CA GLU A 480 -3.97 35.20 -4.21
C GLU A 480 -3.22 33.91 -3.91
N VAL A 481 -2.92 33.71 -2.63
CA VAL A 481 -2.51 32.42 -2.09
C VAL A 481 -3.44 32.02 -0.95
N SER A 482 -3.74 30.73 -0.84
CA SER A 482 -4.45 30.18 0.32
C SER A 482 -3.53 29.37 1.22
N ARG A 483 -3.83 29.39 2.52
CA ARG A 483 -3.30 28.52 3.57
C ARG A 483 -4.46 27.87 4.29
N TRP A 484 -4.27 26.63 4.73
CA TRP A 484 -5.29 25.84 5.39
C TRP A 484 -4.69 25.19 6.62
N GLN A 485 -5.35 25.32 7.76
CA GLN A 485 -4.88 24.77 9.02
C GLN A 485 -6.03 24.08 9.77
N SER A 486 -5.89 22.79 10.01
CA SER A 486 -6.77 22.03 10.89
C SER A 486 -6.50 22.36 12.36
N PHE A 487 -7.56 22.55 13.13
CA PHE A 487 -7.53 22.76 14.58
C PHE A 487 -8.84 22.28 15.20
N ASP A 488 -8.83 21.94 16.48
CA ASP A 488 -9.97 21.36 17.18
C ASP A 488 -10.43 22.30 18.30
N HIS A 489 -11.73 22.58 18.42
CA HIS A 489 -12.30 23.09 19.67
C HIS A 489 -12.88 21.91 20.45
N ASP A 490 -12.42 21.75 21.68
CA ASP A 490 -12.60 20.51 22.43
C ASP A 490 -12.61 20.77 23.96
N PRO A 491 -13.81 21.01 24.55
CA PRO A 491 -13.93 21.40 25.96
C PRO A 491 -13.81 20.25 26.98
N GLY A 492 -13.69 18.98 26.56
CA GLY A 492 -13.52 17.86 27.49
C GLY A 492 -13.63 16.45 26.91
N THR A 493 -13.18 15.44 27.67
CA THR A 493 -13.17 14.03 27.25
C THR A 493 -14.49 13.28 27.46
N ASP A 494 -15.47 13.90 28.10
CA ASP A 494 -16.68 13.19 28.53
C ASP A 494 -17.63 12.87 27.37
N GLY A 495 -18.14 11.64 27.36
CA GLY A 495 -19.15 11.19 26.41
C GLY A 495 -18.69 11.08 24.95
N ARG A 496 -17.38 11.01 24.67
CA ARG A 496 -16.89 10.69 23.31
C ARG A 496 -16.93 9.19 23.05
N TYR A 497 -17.53 8.79 21.94
CA TYR A 497 -17.67 7.39 21.55
C TYR A 497 -17.14 7.13 20.14
N VAL A 498 -16.48 5.99 19.95
CA VAL A 498 -15.97 5.53 18.65
C VAL A 498 -16.39 4.08 18.44
N THR A 499 -17.01 3.76 17.31
CA THR A 499 -17.26 2.37 16.88
C THR A 499 -16.49 2.07 15.61
N LEU A 500 -15.70 0.99 15.62
CA LEU A 500 -15.09 0.42 14.43
C LEU A 500 -15.97 -0.73 13.91
N LEU A 501 -16.68 -0.52 12.81
CA LEU A 501 -17.52 -1.53 12.16
C LEU A 501 -16.70 -2.35 11.17
N MET A 502 -16.58 -3.65 11.39
CA MET A 502 -15.95 -4.59 10.44
C MET A 502 -17.04 -5.23 9.58
N SER A 503 -17.19 -4.71 8.36
CA SER A 503 -18.39 -4.89 7.55
C SER A 503 -18.54 -6.32 7.01
N ARG A 504 -19.70 -6.92 7.29
CA ARG A 504 -20.08 -8.30 6.92
C ARG A 504 -19.15 -9.38 7.47
N SER A 505 -18.25 -9.03 8.41
CA SER A 505 -17.28 -9.94 9.05
C SER A 505 -16.50 -10.78 8.03
N GLN A 506 -16.03 -10.12 6.97
CA GLN A 506 -15.22 -10.71 5.90
C GLN A 506 -13.86 -11.16 6.45
N TRP A 507 -13.61 -12.47 6.46
CA TRP A 507 -12.46 -13.08 7.13
C TRP A 507 -11.13 -12.64 6.52
N ALA A 508 -11.02 -12.72 5.18
CA ALA A 508 -9.85 -12.28 4.41
C ALA A 508 -10.24 -12.13 2.92
N ALA A 509 -9.33 -11.57 2.11
CA ALA A 509 -9.39 -11.71 0.65
C ALA A 509 -8.84 -13.07 0.21
N THR A 510 -9.49 -13.70 -0.76
CA THR A 510 -9.16 -15.06 -1.25
C THR A 510 -8.92 -15.11 -2.76
N ASP A 511 -8.38 -16.21 -3.26
CA ASP A 511 -8.29 -16.50 -4.69
C ASP A 511 -9.58 -17.19 -5.23
N GLY A 512 -9.62 -17.46 -6.53
CA GLY A 512 -10.72 -18.19 -7.17
C GLY A 512 -10.88 -19.66 -6.75
N LEU A 513 -10.06 -20.14 -5.81
CA LEU A 513 -10.14 -21.45 -5.15
C LEU A 513 -10.42 -21.32 -3.64
N CYS A 514 -10.82 -20.13 -3.18
CA CYS A 514 -11.16 -19.84 -1.78
C CYS A 514 -9.99 -20.05 -0.81
N ARG A 515 -8.76 -19.77 -1.25
CA ARG A 515 -7.54 -19.77 -0.43
C ARG A 515 -7.16 -18.34 -0.09
N THR A 516 -6.80 -18.05 1.17
CA THR A 516 -6.34 -16.72 1.59
C THR A 516 -5.14 -16.28 0.76
N LEU A 517 -5.22 -15.08 0.16
CA LEU A 517 -4.12 -14.52 -0.63
C LEU A 517 -2.93 -14.19 0.28
N ARG A 518 -1.70 -14.44 -0.18
CA ARG A 518 -0.50 -14.04 0.56
C ARG A 518 -0.50 -12.52 0.74
N GLY A 519 -0.49 -12.05 1.98
CA GLY A 519 -0.59 -10.63 2.32
C GLY A 519 -2.01 -10.11 2.57
N ALA A 520 -3.06 -10.91 2.40
CA ALA A 520 -4.35 -10.62 3.01
C ALA A 520 -4.28 -10.89 4.52
N VAL A 521 -5.01 -10.09 5.32
CA VAL A 521 -4.93 -10.11 6.78
C VAL A 521 -6.21 -10.74 7.37
N PRO A 522 -6.13 -11.90 8.04
CA PRO A 522 -7.23 -12.54 8.77
C PRO A 522 -7.81 -11.66 9.89
N LEU A 523 -9.12 -11.84 10.18
CA LEU A 523 -9.81 -11.05 11.22
C LEU A 523 -9.34 -11.34 12.66
N ASP A 524 -8.86 -12.54 12.98
CA ASP A 524 -8.28 -12.84 14.30
C ASP A 524 -6.93 -12.13 14.49
N GLU A 525 -6.09 -12.10 13.45
CA GLU A 525 -4.86 -11.33 13.48
C GLU A 525 -5.13 -9.82 13.63
N LEU A 526 -6.13 -9.32 12.88
CA LEU A 526 -6.62 -7.95 13.00
C LEU A 526 -7.13 -7.66 14.42
N ALA A 527 -7.94 -8.55 14.99
CA ALA A 527 -8.52 -8.43 16.32
C ALA A 527 -7.45 -8.39 17.43
N ARG A 528 -6.41 -9.21 17.32
CA ARG A 528 -5.22 -9.19 18.17
C ARG A 528 -4.51 -7.83 18.10
N LEU A 529 -4.26 -7.32 16.89
CA LEU A 529 -3.57 -6.05 16.66
C LEU A 529 -4.39 -4.82 17.09
N PHE A 530 -5.71 -4.93 17.01
CA PHE A 530 -6.68 -3.93 17.47
C PHE A 530 -6.82 -3.92 19.00
N LYS A 531 -6.93 -5.09 19.64
CA LYS A 531 -6.96 -5.24 21.11
C LYS A 531 -5.71 -4.64 21.76
N ALA A 532 -4.52 -4.90 21.19
CA ALA A 532 -3.26 -4.32 21.66
C ALA A 532 -3.22 -2.77 21.62
N ARG A 533 -4.03 -2.16 20.74
CA ARG A 533 -4.19 -0.70 20.60
C ARG A 533 -5.36 -0.12 21.42
N GLY A 534 -6.19 -0.96 22.02
CA GLY A 534 -7.39 -0.54 22.77
C GLY A 534 -8.61 -0.26 21.88
N PHE A 535 -8.66 -0.86 20.68
CA PHE A 535 -9.72 -0.64 19.69
C PHE A 535 -10.51 -1.93 19.36
N PRO A 536 -11.21 -2.57 20.33
CA PRO A 536 -12.08 -3.70 20.02
C PRO A 536 -13.15 -3.29 18.99
N ALA A 537 -13.44 -4.14 18.01
CA ALA A 537 -14.34 -3.81 16.92
C ALA A 537 -15.76 -4.35 17.14
N THR A 538 -16.69 -3.81 16.35
CA THR A 538 -18.04 -4.35 16.17
C THR A 538 -18.10 -4.99 14.79
N GLY A 539 -18.07 -6.32 14.71
CA GLY A 539 -18.34 -7.02 13.45
C GLY A 539 -19.80 -6.83 13.04
N THR A 540 -20.07 -6.82 11.74
CA THR A 540 -21.44 -6.79 11.22
C THR A 540 -21.72 -8.09 10.48
N VAL A 541 -22.90 -8.68 10.68
CA VAL A 541 -23.13 -10.11 10.38
C VAL A 541 -24.30 -10.27 9.43
N VAL A 542 -24.06 -10.92 8.28
CA VAL A 542 -25.13 -11.41 7.41
C VAL A 542 -25.41 -12.86 7.81
N VAL A 543 -26.60 -13.13 8.34
CA VAL A 543 -26.92 -14.42 8.98
C VAL A 543 -26.70 -15.59 8.01
N ASP A 544 -27.31 -15.54 6.82
CA ASP A 544 -27.26 -16.62 5.83
C ASP A 544 -25.89 -16.74 5.13
N ARG A 545 -24.91 -15.89 5.46
CA ARG A 545 -23.50 -16.03 5.05
C ARG A 545 -22.59 -16.55 6.17
N THR A 546 -23.11 -16.67 7.38
CA THR A 546 -22.37 -17.10 8.57
C THR A 546 -22.70 -18.56 8.82
N LEU A 547 -21.78 -19.46 8.46
CA LEU A 547 -22.02 -20.90 8.50
C LEU A 547 -21.80 -21.49 9.91
N GLU A 548 -22.39 -22.66 10.15
CA GLU A 548 -22.10 -23.50 11.33
C GLU A 548 -20.70 -24.16 11.23
N GLN A 549 -20.26 -24.48 10.01
CA GLN A 549 -18.99 -25.15 9.71
C GLN A 549 -18.42 -24.68 8.37
N GLY A 550 -17.08 -24.64 8.27
CA GLY A 550 -16.40 -24.01 7.13
C GLY A 550 -16.57 -22.49 7.12
N ARG A 551 -16.16 -21.83 6.04
CA ARG A 551 -16.39 -20.39 5.80
C ARG A 551 -17.08 -20.23 4.44
N LEU A 552 -17.98 -19.25 4.31
CA LEU A 552 -18.63 -19.00 3.02
C LEU A 552 -17.70 -18.16 2.15
N CYS A 553 -17.16 -18.77 1.11
CA CYS A 553 -16.48 -18.09 0.02
C CYS A 553 -17.50 -17.61 -1.03
N LEU A 554 -17.44 -16.34 -1.42
CA LEU A 554 -18.25 -15.78 -2.51
C LEU A 554 -17.41 -15.54 -3.77
N SER A 555 -18.08 -15.48 -4.93
CA SER A 555 -17.47 -15.12 -6.22
C SER A 555 -16.86 -13.71 -6.27
N GLU A 556 -17.04 -12.91 -5.22
CA GLU A 556 -16.37 -11.63 -4.97
C GLU A 556 -14.95 -11.78 -4.40
N LEU A 557 -14.42 -13.02 -4.33
CA LEU A 557 -13.05 -13.35 -3.89
C LEU A 557 -12.81 -13.01 -2.40
N VAL A 558 -13.79 -13.40 -1.58
CA VAL A 558 -13.84 -13.13 -0.14
C VAL A 558 -14.48 -14.29 0.61
N ASP A 559 -13.84 -14.68 1.70
CA ASP A 559 -14.40 -15.58 2.72
C ASP A 559 -15.09 -14.79 3.84
N TYR A 560 -16.17 -15.35 4.37
CA TYR A 560 -16.95 -14.79 5.47
C TYR A 560 -16.71 -15.63 6.73
N ALA A 561 -16.53 -14.94 7.87
CA ALA A 561 -16.37 -15.59 9.17
C ALA A 561 -17.61 -16.44 9.53
N ASN A 562 -17.39 -17.55 10.22
CA ASN A 562 -18.43 -18.49 10.67
C ASN A 562 -18.80 -18.29 12.15
N TRP A 563 -19.81 -18.99 12.68
CA TRP A 563 -20.27 -18.75 14.05
C TRP A 563 -19.20 -19.03 15.13
N ALA A 564 -18.27 -19.95 14.89
CA ALA A 564 -17.13 -20.19 15.78
C ALA A 564 -16.11 -19.03 15.72
N ASP A 565 -15.78 -18.56 14.51
CA ASP A 565 -14.93 -17.37 14.30
C ASP A 565 -15.50 -16.15 15.04
N LEU A 566 -16.82 -15.91 14.94
CA LEU A 566 -17.47 -14.78 15.62
C LEU A 566 -17.46 -14.94 17.15
N ALA A 567 -17.57 -16.18 17.65
CA ALA A 567 -17.46 -16.50 19.07
C ALA A 567 -16.04 -16.25 19.60
N ASP A 568 -15.00 -16.70 18.89
CA ASP A 568 -13.60 -16.45 19.26
C ASP A 568 -13.25 -14.95 19.20
N LEU A 569 -13.72 -14.23 18.18
CA LEU A 569 -13.58 -12.77 18.09
C LEU A 569 -14.22 -12.06 19.29
N ARG A 570 -15.41 -12.50 19.73
CA ARG A 570 -16.08 -12.00 20.94
C ARG A 570 -15.27 -12.32 22.19
N ASP A 571 -14.98 -13.59 22.44
CA ASP A 571 -14.54 -14.07 23.75
C ASP A 571 -13.03 -13.88 23.96
N GLN A 572 -12.21 -14.03 22.91
CA GLN A 572 -10.77 -13.78 23.00
C GLN A 572 -10.42 -12.30 22.84
N TYR A 573 -11.11 -11.55 21.96
CA TYR A 573 -10.71 -10.19 21.59
C TYR A 573 -11.66 -9.08 22.06
N GLY A 574 -12.78 -9.42 22.69
CA GLY A 574 -13.75 -8.45 23.19
C GLY A 574 -14.58 -7.79 22.09
N TRP A 575 -14.69 -8.41 20.92
CA TRP A 575 -15.53 -7.88 19.84
C TRP A 575 -17.01 -8.01 20.16
N THR A 576 -17.79 -7.15 19.52
CA THR A 576 -19.25 -7.20 19.54
C THR A 576 -19.79 -7.40 18.13
N PHE A 577 -21.05 -7.79 18.00
CA PHE A 577 -21.63 -8.11 16.70
C PHE A 577 -23.02 -7.52 16.54
N VAL A 578 -23.29 -6.96 15.36
CA VAL A 578 -24.58 -6.34 14.99
C VAL A 578 -25.09 -6.84 13.64
N SER A 579 -26.39 -6.70 13.39
CA SER A 579 -27.01 -7.23 12.17
C SER A 579 -26.62 -6.45 10.92
N HIS A 580 -26.22 -7.18 9.88
CA HIS A 580 -26.14 -6.73 8.48
C HIS A 580 -27.18 -7.44 7.62
N SER A 581 -28.37 -7.63 8.21
CA SER A 581 -29.54 -8.34 7.69
C SER A 581 -29.43 -9.87 7.64
N MET A 582 -30.57 -10.52 7.40
CA MET A 582 -30.65 -11.98 7.33
C MET A 582 -29.93 -12.51 6.08
N SER A 583 -30.32 -12.05 4.89
CA SER A 583 -29.94 -12.63 3.60
C SER A 583 -29.30 -11.64 2.62
N TYR A 584 -28.95 -10.43 3.09
CA TYR A 584 -28.41 -9.31 2.32
C TYR A 584 -29.33 -8.77 1.20
N ARG A 585 -30.66 -8.85 1.38
CA ARG A 585 -31.64 -8.37 0.38
C ARG A 585 -31.75 -6.85 0.35
N ASP A 586 -32.04 -6.29 -0.83
CA ASP A 586 -32.36 -4.87 -0.99
C ASP A 586 -33.69 -4.54 -0.30
N MET A 587 -33.61 -3.97 0.91
CA MET A 587 -34.77 -3.65 1.74
C MET A 587 -35.78 -2.70 1.05
N THR A 588 -35.39 -1.94 0.02
CA THR A 588 -36.28 -0.99 -0.65
C THR A 588 -37.28 -1.63 -1.62
N VAL A 589 -37.07 -2.89 -2.01
CA VAL A 589 -38.00 -3.67 -2.87
C VAL A 589 -38.77 -4.76 -2.10
N LEU A 590 -38.57 -4.84 -0.77
CA LEU A 590 -39.23 -5.83 0.10
C LEU A 590 -40.60 -5.34 0.60
N SER A 591 -41.53 -6.27 0.86
CA SER A 591 -42.76 -5.97 1.60
C SER A 591 -42.44 -5.62 3.07
N PRO A 592 -43.30 -4.89 3.81
CA PRO A 592 -43.05 -4.60 5.23
C PRO A 592 -42.90 -5.85 6.12
N ALA A 593 -43.48 -6.99 5.72
CA ALA A 593 -43.28 -8.28 6.38
C ALA A 593 -41.90 -8.89 6.06
N ASP A 594 -41.49 -8.89 4.78
CA ASP A 594 -40.14 -9.29 4.36
C ASP A 594 -39.07 -8.41 5.03
N GLN A 595 -39.28 -7.08 5.09
CA GLN A 595 -38.38 -6.14 5.76
C GLN A 595 -38.21 -6.49 7.24
N ARG A 596 -39.28 -6.92 7.92
CA ARG A 596 -39.23 -7.32 9.34
C ARG A 596 -38.50 -8.64 9.54
N ALA A 597 -38.67 -9.62 8.64
CA ALA A 597 -37.90 -10.86 8.66
C ALA A 597 -36.41 -10.61 8.36
N GLU A 598 -36.12 -9.81 7.33
CA GLU A 598 -34.77 -9.48 6.86
C GLU A 598 -34.00 -8.61 7.88
N SER A 599 -34.69 -7.78 8.68
CA SER A 599 -34.08 -6.97 9.75
C SER A 599 -34.28 -7.58 11.14
N CYS A 600 -35.43 -7.38 11.79
CA CYS A 600 -35.67 -7.85 13.16
C CYS A 600 -35.46 -9.36 13.32
N GLY A 601 -35.86 -10.17 12.33
CA GLY A 601 -35.71 -11.63 12.35
C GLY A 601 -34.26 -12.12 12.49
N SER A 602 -33.28 -11.31 12.08
CA SER A 602 -31.85 -11.62 12.25
C SER A 602 -31.36 -11.57 13.71
N LEU A 603 -32.10 -10.93 14.62
CA LEU A 603 -31.71 -10.85 16.03
C LEU A 603 -31.79 -12.19 16.75
N THR A 604 -32.72 -13.06 16.37
CA THR A 604 -32.91 -14.39 16.97
C THR A 604 -31.70 -15.32 16.75
N PRO A 605 -31.21 -15.58 15.52
CA PRO A 605 -30.01 -16.38 15.31
C PRO A 605 -28.75 -15.72 15.88
N LEU A 606 -28.65 -14.39 15.86
CA LEU A 606 -27.53 -13.67 16.51
C LEU A 606 -27.54 -13.90 18.04
N ALA A 607 -28.69 -13.81 18.69
CA ALA A 607 -28.83 -14.07 20.12
C ALA A 607 -28.57 -15.55 20.48
N ALA A 608 -28.98 -16.50 19.62
CA ALA A 608 -28.73 -17.93 19.82
C ALA A 608 -27.23 -18.26 19.85
N HIS A 609 -26.42 -17.59 19.02
CA HIS A 609 -24.95 -17.70 19.03
C HIS A 609 -24.26 -16.81 20.08
N GLY A 610 -25.02 -16.20 20.99
CA GLY A 610 -24.51 -15.37 22.10
C GLY A 610 -24.20 -13.91 21.73
N HIS A 611 -24.56 -13.43 20.54
CA HIS A 611 -24.37 -12.04 20.11
C HIS A 611 -25.52 -11.12 20.56
N THR A 612 -25.80 -11.12 21.86
CA THR A 612 -26.97 -10.45 22.50
C THR A 612 -26.99 -8.92 22.38
N ARG A 613 -25.91 -8.30 21.88
CA ARG A 613 -25.80 -6.84 21.63
C ARG A 613 -26.18 -6.44 20.20
N ALA A 614 -26.70 -7.37 19.39
CA ALA A 614 -26.97 -7.13 17.96
C ALA A 614 -28.01 -6.02 17.65
N TRP A 615 -28.91 -5.73 18.59
CA TRP A 615 -29.94 -4.69 18.46
C TRP A 615 -29.40 -3.25 18.46
N GLY A 616 -28.11 -3.02 18.75
CA GLY A 616 -27.55 -1.67 18.81
C GLY A 616 -27.62 -0.91 17.49
N LEU A 617 -27.43 -1.58 16.36
CA LEU A 617 -27.39 -0.95 15.04
C LEU A 617 -27.80 -1.94 13.94
N PHE A 618 -28.75 -1.57 13.09
CA PHE A 618 -29.01 -2.29 11.85
C PHE A 618 -28.16 -1.73 10.71
N ILE A 619 -27.45 -2.60 10.01
CA ILE A 619 -26.66 -2.23 8.84
C ILE A 619 -27.44 -2.60 7.57
N TYR A 620 -27.87 -1.59 6.81
CA TYR A 620 -28.61 -1.82 5.56
C TYR A 620 -27.71 -2.38 4.45
N PRO A 621 -28.06 -3.53 3.82
CA PRO A 621 -27.37 -4.05 2.65
C PRO A 621 -27.26 -2.98 1.56
N ASN A 622 -26.04 -2.72 1.09
CA ASN A 622 -25.73 -1.72 0.06
C ASN A 622 -26.34 -0.31 0.31
N ASP A 623 -26.55 0.07 1.58
CA ASP A 623 -27.21 1.32 2.06
C ASP A 623 -28.63 1.55 1.50
N LYS A 624 -29.32 0.45 1.16
CA LYS A 624 -30.69 0.43 0.65
C LYS A 624 -31.71 0.70 1.76
N GLN A 625 -31.75 1.94 2.25
CA GLN A 625 -32.67 2.40 3.29
C GLN A 625 -33.72 3.39 2.77
N SER A 626 -34.78 3.58 3.56
CA SER A 626 -35.66 4.75 3.47
C SER A 626 -36.17 5.12 4.86
N THR A 627 -36.61 6.37 5.04
CA THR A 627 -37.19 6.87 6.30
C THR A 627 -38.34 6.00 6.79
N GLN A 628 -39.20 5.51 5.89
CA GLN A 628 -40.34 4.66 6.25
C GLN A 628 -39.90 3.31 6.82
N ILE A 629 -38.93 2.65 6.17
CA ILE A 629 -38.40 1.35 6.61
C ILE A 629 -37.69 1.52 7.96
N GLN A 630 -36.94 2.62 8.12
CA GLN A 630 -36.25 2.92 9.36
C GLN A 630 -37.23 3.25 10.51
N GLN A 631 -38.34 3.92 10.22
CA GLN A 631 -39.36 4.30 11.21
C GLN A 631 -40.24 3.11 11.63
N ASP A 632 -40.86 2.43 10.67
CA ASP A 632 -41.95 1.48 10.94
C ASP A 632 -41.44 0.05 11.24
N VAL A 633 -40.24 -0.28 10.76
CA VAL A 633 -39.66 -1.63 10.88
C VAL A 633 -38.40 -1.60 11.75
N VAL A 634 -37.32 -0.96 11.31
CA VAL A 634 -36.01 -1.09 11.99
C VAL A 634 -36.02 -0.43 13.37
N SER A 635 -36.61 0.75 13.54
CA SER A 635 -36.78 1.39 14.86
C SER A 635 -37.77 0.68 15.80
N SER A 636 -38.36 -0.45 15.40
CA SER A 636 -39.15 -1.31 16.31
C SER A 636 -38.32 -2.43 16.95
N CYS A 637 -37.07 -2.61 16.55
CA CYS A 637 -36.21 -3.69 17.05
C CYS A 637 -34.71 -3.34 17.17
N PHE A 638 -34.25 -2.24 16.55
CA PHE A 638 -32.89 -1.72 16.68
C PHE A 638 -32.86 -0.30 17.26
N ALA A 639 -31.81 0.03 18.00
CA ALA A 639 -31.62 1.38 18.54
C ALA A 639 -31.26 2.42 17.46
N PHE A 640 -30.56 2.01 16.40
CA PHE A 640 -30.13 2.87 15.30
C PHE A 640 -30.17 2.11 13.96
N GLY A 641 -30.23 2.82 12.84
CA GLY A 641 -29.99 2.25 11.50
C GLY A 641 -28.84 2.99 10.80
N ARG A 642 -27.91 2.26 10.18
CA ARG A 642 -26.77 2.87 9.47
C ARG A 642 -27.23 3.59 8.21
N LYS A 643 -26.66 4.75 7.96
CA LYS A 643 -26.63 5.45 6.67
C LYS A 643 -25.20 5.91 6.38
N TYR A 644 -24.73 5.80 5.14
CA TYR A 644 -23.40 6.30 4.81
C TYR A 644 -23.30 7.84 4.88
N GLY A 645 -22.17 8.33 5.38
CA GLY A 645 -21.83 9.75 5.47
C GLY A 645 -20.57 9.96 6.30
N THR A 646 -20.07 11.20 6.39
CA THR A 646 -18.89 11.56 7.20
C THR A 646 -19.23 12.40 8.43
N GLY A 647 -20.52 12.53 8.74
CA GLY A 647 -21.03 13.39 9.80
C GLY A 647 -20.77 12.85 11.21
N VAL A 648 -20.84 13.78 12.16
CA VAL A 648 -20.89 13.51 13.60
C VAL A 648 -22.26 12.92 13.95
N ASN A 649 -22.32 11.94 14.84
CA ASN A 649 -23.56 11.56 15.52
C ASN A 649 -23.58 12.25 16.88
N SER A 650 -24.64 12.97 17.20
CA SER A 650 -24.83 13.62 18.52
C SER A 650 -26.13 13.17 19.17
N PRO A 651 -26.30 13.30 20.50
CA PRO A 651 -27.39 12.66 21.23
C PRO A 651 -28.78 13.14 20.79
N PRO A 652 -29.83 12.30 20.82
CA PRO A 652 -31.18 12.73 20.53
C PRO A 652 -31.60 13.93 21.39
N GLY A 653 -32.17 14.97 20.76
CA GLY A 653 -32.60 16.19 21.44
C GLY A 653 -31.55 17.30 21.54
N THR A 654 -30.27 17.05 21.24
CA THR A 654 -29.30 18.15 21.07
C THR A 654 -29.49 18.85 19.73
N PRO A 655 -29.07 20.13 19.57
CA PRO A 655 -29.01 20.77 18.26
C PRO A 655 -28.18 19.94 17.28
N GLY A 656 -28.76 19.57 16.14
CA GLY A 656 -28.12 18.70 15.14
C GLY A 656 -27.95 17.22 15.55
N GLY A 657 -28.48 16.80 16.70
CA GLY A 657 -28.42 15.41 17.17
C GLY A 657 -29.32 14.44 16.39
N LEU A 658 -29.19 13.15 16.69
CA LEU A 658 -29.95 12.09 16.00
C LEU A 658 -31.44 12.16 16.33
N ALA A 659 -32.19 12.89 15.49
CA ALA A 659 -33.64 12.92 15.50
C ALA A 659 -34.24 11.58 15.01
N ALA A 660 -35.51 11.33 15.35
CA ALA A 660 -36.26 10.21 14.81
C ALA A 660 -36.32 10.25 13.27
N PRO A 661 -36.19 9.10 12.56
CA PRO A 661 -36.15 7.74 13.08
C PRO A 661 -34.71 7.20 13.33
N TYR A 662 -33.78 8.05 13.76
CA TYR A 662 -32.49 7.65 14.35
C TYR A 662 -31.51 6.97 13.36
N PHE A 663 -31.37 7.57 12.17
CA PHE A 663 -30.29 7.23 11.25
C PHE A 663 -28.93 7.67 11.79
N GLN A 664 -27.98 6.73 11.78
CA GLN A 664 -26.64 6.84 12.31
C GLN A 664 -25.66 6.98 11.13
N SER A 665 -24.92 8.08 11.07
CA SER A 665 -23.97 8.39 9.98
C SER A 665 -22.64 7.67 10.18
N THR A 666 -22.29 6.79 9.24
CA THR A 666 -21.07 5.98 9.27
C THR A 666 -20.18 6.28 8.07
N TRP A 667 -18.90 6.57 8.32
CA TRP A 667 -17.91 6.73 7.26
C TRP A 667 -17.35 5.37 6.87
N SER A 668 -17.76 4.86 5.69
CA SER A 668 -17.06 3.75 5.05
C SER A 668 -15.73 4.25 4.48
N ILE A 669 -14.60 3.68 4.92
CA ILE A 669 -13.28 4.08 4.38
C ILE A 669 -13.02 3.39 3.05
N PRO A 670 -12.78 4.14 1.96
CA PRO A 670 -12.39 3.54 0.69
C PRO A 670 -10.90 3.20 0.64
N GLY A 671 -10.62 2.04 0.06
CA GLY A 671 -9.39 1.77 -0.67
C GLY A 671 -9.35 2.49 -2.04
N GLY A 672 -8.67 1.89 -3.02
CA GLY A 672 -8.63 2.39 -4.40
C GLY A 672 -7.33 3.09 -4.76
N LYS A 673 -7.44 4.06 -5.68
CA LYS A 673 -6.34 4.75 -6.36
C LYS A 673 -5.48 5.59 -5.40
N CYS A 674 -4.17 5.53 -5.57
CA CYS A 674 -3.22 6.20 -4.68
C CYS A 674 -3.35 7.74 -4.73
N ALA A 675 -2.98 8.41 -3.64
CA ALA A 675 -3.16 9.86 -3.53
C ALA A 675 -2.11 10.66 -4.33
N ASP A 676 -0.91 10.11 -4.54
CA ASP A 676 0.16 10.77 -5.31
C ASP A 676 -0.18 10.83 -6.81
N GLN A 677 -0.59 12.04 -7.25
CA GLN A 677 -0.96 12.35 -8.63
C GLN A 677 0.20 12.23 -9.64
N THR A 678 1.44 12.02 -9.17
CA THR A 678 2.61 11.75 -10.02
C THR A 678 2.80 10.26 -10.34
N LEU A 679 2.08 9.35 -9.68
CA LEU A 679 2.18 7.91 -9.87
C LEU A 679 1.03 7.32 -10.71
N PRO A 680 1.25 6.21 -11.45
CA PRO A 680 0.20 5.58 -12.27
C PRO A 680 -1.06 5.20 -11.48
N CYS A 681 -0.85 4.73 -10.24
CA CYS A 681 -1.90 4.30 -9.31
C CYS A 681 -2.93 5.37 -8.96
N SER A 682 -2.67 6.66 -9.22
CA SER A 682 -3.64 7.75 -9.01
C SER A 682 -4.71 7.83 -10.08
N ARG A 683 -4.41 7.32 -11.28
CA ARG A 683 -5.30 7.33 -12.45
C ARG A 683 -6.00 5.99 -12.66
N TRP A 684 -5.24 4.91 -12.50
CA TRP A 684 -5.71 3.55 -12.70
C TRP A 684 -5.01 2.57 -11.76
N VAL A 685 -5.77 1.60 -11.26
CA VAL A 685 -5.25 0.45 -10.51
C VAL A 685 -5.88 -0.84 -11.05
N PRO A 686 -5.15 -1.98 -11.00
CA PRO A 686 -5.75 -3.30 -11.19
C PRO A 686 -6.94 -3.54 -10.26
N SER A 687 -8.14 -3.69 -10.81
CA SER A 687 -9.37 -4.02 -10.07
C SER A 687 -9.90 -5.39 -10.52
N PRO A 688 -10.34 -6.27 -9.60
CA PRO A 688 -10.94 -7.56 -9.96
C PRO A 688 -12.22 -7.38 -10.80
N ASN A 689 -12.93 -6.25 -10.61
CA ASN A 689 -14.14 -5.88 -11.34
C ASN A 689 -13.87 -4.92 -12.50
N GLY A 690 -12.63 -4.83 -12.99
CA GLY A 690 -12.22 -4.06 -14.17
C GLY A 690 -12.05 -2.55 -13.97
N VAL A 691 -12.76 -1.94 -13.01
CA VAL A 691 -12.63 -0.52 -12.63
C VAL A 691 -12.62 -0.38 -11.11
N ASN A 692 -11.86 0.59 -10.59
CA ASN A 692 -12.03 1.13 -9.24
C ASN A 692 -11.76 2.64 -9.28
N ASP A 693 -12.81 3.44 -9.07
CA ASP A 693 -12.73 4.89 -9.13
C ASP A 693 -12.59 5.60 -7.78
N TYR A 694 -12.59 4.86 -6.69
CA TYR A 694 -12.35 5.41 -5.37
C TYR A 694 -10.88 5.87 -5.22
N SER A 695 -10.68 6.87 -4.37
CA SER A 695 -9.35 7.33 -3.96
C SER A 695 -9.06 6.83 -2.56
N TYR A 696 -7.84 6.31 -2.37
CA TYR A 696 -7.38 5.71 -1.13
C TYR A 696 -7.49 6.69 0.05
N ALA A 697 -8.17 6.27 1.13
CA ALA A 697 -8.41 7.13 2.28
C ALA A 697 -7.12 7.52 3.01
N SER A 698 -6.97 8.79 3.37
CA SER A 698 -5.84 9.26 4.18
C SER A 698 -5.89 8.69 5.61
N PRO A 699 -4.81 8.05 6.11
CA PRO A 699 -4.71 7.64 7.50
C PRO A 699 -4.66 8.84 8.46
N ASP A 700 -4.18 10.01 8.01
CA ASP A 700 -4.23 11.26 8.79
C ASP A 700 -5.69 11.68 9.04
N ARG A 701 -6.52 11.68 7.99
CA ARG A 701 -7.97 11.93 8.10
C ARG A 701 -8.69 10.89 8.96
N LEU A 702 -8.25 9.63 8.87
CA LEU A 702 -8.76 8.53 9.69
C LEU A 702 -8.44 8.76 11.17
N ALA A 703 -7.19 9.10 11.51
CA ALA A 703 -6.76 9.41 12.88
C ALA A 703 -7.54 10.59 13.47
N ASP A 704 -7.74 11.65 12.68
CA ASP A 704 -8.57 12.79 13.06
C ASP A 704 -10.02 12.37 13.38
N PHE A 705 -10.69 11.70 12.43
CA PHE A 705 -12.08 11.27 12.59
C PHE A 705 -12.28 10.36 13.82
N LEU A 706 -11.28 9.56 14.17
CA LEU A 706 -11.31 8.67 15.34
C LEU A 706 -11.01 9.36 16.68
N ARG A 707 -10.64 10.66 16.71
CA ARG A 707 -10.58 11.43 17.97
C ARG A 707 -11.97 11.80 18.48
N GLY A 708 -12.82 12.33 17.60
CA GLY A 708 -14.14 12.86 17.98
C GLY A 708 -14.08 13.96 19.06
N TYR A 709 -15.25 14.34 19.60
CA TYR A 709 -15.37 15.42 20.59
C TYR A 709 -16.40 15.11 21.68
N THR A 710 -16.35 15.90 22.76
CA THR A 710 -17.28 15.88 23.90
C THR A 710 -18.73 15.55 23.49
N GLY A 711 -19.30 14.49 24.07
CA GLY A 711 -20.69 14.08 23.83
C GLY A 711 -21.04 13.49 22.46
N THR A 712 -20.06 13.24 21.57
CA THR A 712 -20.31 12.78 20.19
C THR A 712 -19.95 11.32 19.94
N TRP A 713 -20.55 10.71 18.91
CA TRP A 713 -20.25 9.37 18.44
C TRP A 713 -19.78 9.36 16.99
N ARG A 714 -18.60 8.76 16.78
CA ARG A 714 -18.00 8.48 15.47
C ARG A 714 -18.17 7.01 15.14
N SER A 715 -18.67 6.71 13.96
CA SER A 715 -18.74 5.33 13.45
C SER A 715 -17.98 5.24 12.14
N LEU A 716 -17.00 4.36 12.12
CA LEU A 716 -16.13 4.11 10.98
C LEU A 716 -16.35 2.68 10.50
N GLN A 717 -16.54 2.47 9.20
CA GLN A 717 -16.69 1.14 8.62
C GLN A 717 -15.48 0.81 7.75
N ALA A 718 -14.86 -0.34 8.03
CA ALA A 718 -13.85 -0.98 7.20
C ALA A 718 -14.31 -2.40 6.83
N TYR A 719 -13.47 -3.12 6.08
CA TYR A 719 -13.85 -4.38 5.43
C TYR A 719 -12.74 -5.43 5.60
N ARG A 720 -11.82 -5.51 4.64
CA ARG A 720 -10.66 -6.39 4.63
C ARG A 720 -9.38 -5.55 4.72
N PHE A 721 -8.31 -6.15 5.23
CA PHE A 721 -7.00 -5.52 5.32
C PHE A 721 -5.95 -6.31 4.56
N VAL A 722 -4.96 -5.59 4.04
CA VAL A 722 -3.87 -6.15 3.23
C VAL A 722 -2.52 -5.55 3.64
N ARG A 723 -1.44 -6.25 3.32
CA ARG A 723 -0.05 -5.87 3.57
C ARG A 723 0.86 -6.35 2.43
N GLY A 724 2.06 -5.79 2.34
CA GLY A 724 2.98 -6.08 1.23
C GLY A 724 2.41 -5.60 -0.10
N THR A 725 2.73 -6.29 -1.19
CA THR A 725 2.15 -6.08 -2.52
C THR A 725 1.63 -7.39 -3.08
N HIS A 726 0.57 -7.33 -3.88
CA HIS A 726 0.04 -8.46 -4.63
C HIS A 726 -0.49 -7.89 -5.95
N ILE A 727 0.11 -8.28 -7.08
CA ILE A 727 -0.31 -7.78 -8.39
C ILE A 727 -0.46 -8.97 -9.31
N VAL A 728 -1.67 -9.19 -9.81
CA VAL A 728 -2.04 -10.36 -10.62
C VAL A 728 -2.75 -9.94 -11.90
N ASN A 729 -2.79 -10.81 -12.91
CA ASN A 729 -3.37 -10.49 -14.21
C ASN A 729 -4.91 -10.41 -14.12
N PRO A 730 -5.60 -9.80 -15.11
CA PRO A 730 -7.07 -9.74 -15.15
C PRO A 730 -7.76 -11.08 -14.83
N GLY A 731 -8.69 -11.05 -13.88
CA GLY A 731 -9.48 -12.22 -13.46
C GLY A 731 -8.76 -13.21 -12.52
N GLN A 732 -7.52 -12.95 -12.09
CA GLN A 732 -6.78 -13.86 -11.19
C GLN A 732 -6.97 -13.56 -9.69
N GLY A 733 -7.40 -12.36 -9.30
CA GLY A 733 -7.49 -11.96 -7.90
C GLY A 733 -7.73 -10.46 -7.72
N GLU A 734 -7.85 -10.03 -6.46
CA GLU A 734 -7.62 -8.63 -6.10
C GLU A 734 -6.11 -8.32 -6.09
N SER A 735 -5.73 -7.06 -6.34
CA SER A 735 -4.35 -6.58 -6.26
C SER A 735 -4.22 -5.38 -5.32
N TRP A 736 -3.03 -5.11 -4.79
CA TRP A 736 -2.71 -3.95 -3.95
C TRP A 736 -1.19 -3.70 -3.90
N ASP A 737 -0.81 -2.50 -3.46
CA ASP A 737 0.55 -2.19 -3.02
C ASP A 737 0.49 -1.35 -1.73
N CYS A 738 1.11 -1.89 -0.67
CA CYS A 738 1.24 -1.32 0.66
C CYS A 738 2.73 -1.26 1.09
N THR A 739 3.65 -1.21 0.13
CA THR A 739 5.11 -1.33 0.36
C THR A 739 5.86 0.01 0.41
N GLY A 740 5.13 1.11 0.26
CA GLY A 740 5.67 2.47 0.35
C GLY A 740 6.06 2.86 1.77
N SER A 741 6.82 3.96 1.87
CA SER A 741 7.06 4.66 3.14
C SER A 741 6.22 5.93 3.30
N ASP A 742 5.55 6.37 2.22
CA ASP A 742 4.50 7.38 2.23
C ASP A 742 3.18 6.70 1.83
N TRP A 743 2.16 6.78 2.68
CA TRP A 743 0.83 6.25 2.42
C TRP A 743 0.23 6.76 1.10
N ARG A 744 0.67 7.92 0.61
CA ARG A 744 0.21 8.50 -0.66
C ARG A 744 0.52 7.65 -1.87
N THR A 745 1.49 6.73 -1.78
CA THR A 745 1.81 5.77 -2.87
C THR A 745 1.02 4.47 -2.76
N HIS A 746 0.34 4.22 -1.64
CA HIS A 746 -0.43 2.99 -1.42
C HIS A 746 -1.73 2.97 -2.22
N TRP A 747 -2.14 1.77 -2.65
CA TRP A 747 -3.38 1.56 -3.37
C TRP A 747 -3.91 0.14 -3.22
N THR A 748 -5.21 -0.03 -3.42
CA THR A 748 -5.91 -1.33 -3.39
C THR A 748 -6.88 -1.45 -4.55
N GLY A 749 -7.00 -2.66 -5.09
CA GLY A 749 -7.83 -2.98 -6.24
C GLY A 749 -9.33 -2.95 -5.93
N SER A 750 -9.73 -3.31 -4.71
CA SER A 750 -11.09 -3.06 -4.20
C SER A 750 -11.14 -1.80 -3.34
N ALA A 751 -12.28 -1.09 -3.40
CA ALA A 751 -12.62 -0.05 -2.44
C ALA A 751 -12.89 -0.61 -1.03
N GLU A 752 -13.16 -1.92 -0.93
CA GLU A 752 -13.38 -2.65 0.33
C GLU A 752 -12.12 -3.40 0.80
N SER A 753 -10.94 -2.81 0.57
CA SER A 753 -9.63 -3.25 1.08
C SER A 753 -8.75 -2.04 1.42
N TYR A 754 -7.98 -2.12 2.50
CA TYR A 754 -7.12 -1.03 2.96
C TYR A 754 -5.79 -1.56 3.52
N CYS A 755 -4.68 -0.80 3.42
CA CYS A 755 -3.40 -1.26 3.93
C CYS A 755 -3.38 -1.24 5.47
N LEU A 756 -2.99 -2.35 6.06
CA LEU A 756 -3.03 -2.56 7.51
C LEU A 756 -2.19 -1.52 8.26
N ASN A 757 -0.96 -1.25 7.79
CA ASN A 757 -0.02 -0.41 8.52
C ASN A 757 -0.45 1.07 8.56
N ASP A 758 -1.15 1.55 7.54
CA ASP A 758 -1.80 2.88 7.54
C ASP A 758 -2.91 2.94 8.60
N PHE A 759 -3.77 1.92 8.64
CA PHE A 759 -4.88 1.84 9.60
C PHE A 759 -4.37 1.74 11.05
N LEU A 760 -3.37 0.88 11.29
CA LEU A 760 -2.76 0.69 12.60
C LEU A 760 -1.98 1.92 13.08
N THR A 761 -1.46 2.73 12.16
CA THR A 761 -0.88 4.06 12.44
C THR A 761 -1.97 5.04 12.87
N ALA A 762 -3.09 5.08 12.14
CA ALA A 762 -4.21 5.94 12.49
C ALA A 762 -4.88 5.57 13.84
N LEU A 763 -5.04 4.27 14.13
CA LEU A 763 -5.45 3.79 15.45
C LEU A 763 -4.44 4.18 16.54
N GLY A 764 -3.13 4.13 16.23
CA GLY A 764 -2.07 4.57 17.15
C GLY A 764 -2.21 6.05 17.53
N ALA A 765 -2.44 6.92 16.55
CA ALA A 765 -2.63 8.35 16.76
C ALA A 765 -3.95 8.73 17.46
N ALA A 766 -5.02 7.95 17.27
CA ALA A 766 -6.31 8.16 17.92
C ALA A 766 -6.43 7.50 19.32
N ARG A 767 -5.41 6.74 19.77
CA ARG A 767 -5.47 5.95 21.01
C ARG A 767 -5.74 6.82 22.25
N GLY A 768 -6.80 6.47 22.98
CA GLY A 768 -7.18 7.12 24.24
C GLY A 768 -7.90 8.47 24.10
N GLN A 769 -8.16 8.94 22.87
CA GLN A 769 -8.83 10.22 22.61
C GLN A 769 -10.36 10.14 22.79
N ALA A 770 -10.94 8.94 22.65
CA ALA A 770 -12.36 8.66 22.86
C ALA A 770 -12.59 7.25 23.39
N THR A 771 -13.79 6.99 23.90
CA THR A 771 -14.22 5.67 24.37
C THR A 771 -14.55 4.78 23.17
N VAL A 772 -13.69 3.82 22.85
CA VAL A 772 -14.00 2.81 21.83
C VAL A 772 -15.06 1.88 22.38
N THR A 773 -16.20 1.79 21.70
CA THR A 773 -17.37 1.07 22.20
C THR A 773 -18.35 0.71 21.08
N ASP A 774 -19.28 -0.18 21.41
CA ASP A 774 -20.29 -0.69 20.49
C ASP A 774 -21.57 0.20 20.45
N PRO A 775 -22.45 0.02 19.44
CA PRO A 775 -23.66 0.82 19.31
C PRO A 775 -24.69 0.67 20.46
N VAL A 776 -24.69 -0.44 21.20
CA VAL A 776 -25.57 -0.63 22.38
C VAL A 776 -25.09 0.24 23.54
N ALA A 777 -23.79 0.36 23.76
CA ALA A 777 -23.25 1.24 24.80
C ALA A 777 -23.60 2.71 24.53
N VAL A 778 -23.50 3.16 23.27
CA VAL A 778 -23.93 4.51 22.86
C VAL A 778 -25.44 4.68 23.01
N ALA A 779 -26.24 3.68 22.62
CA ALA A 779 -27.69 3.69 22.81
C ALA A 779 -28.03 3.87 24.31
N GLN A 780 -27.43 3.06 25.19
CA GLN A 780 -27.61 3.13 26.64
C GLN A 780 -27.20 4.49 27.22
N ALA A 781 -26.04 5.03 26.82
CA ALA A 781 -25.56 6.34 27.23
C ALA A 781 -26.47 7.50 26.76
N TRP A 782 -27.21 7.32 25.66
CA TRP A 782 -28.15 8.28 25.09
C TRP A 782 -29.62 7.97 25.42
N GLY A 783 -29.88 7.14 26.44
CA GLY A 783 -31.24 6.85 26.93
C GLY A 783 -32.10 5.96 26.02
N ARG A 784 -31.49 5.29 25.03
CA ARG A 784 -32.14 4.35 24.10
C ARG A 784 -31.93 2.91 24.59
N GLY A 785 -32.97 2.32 25.17
CA GLY A 785 -32.98 0.91 25.56
C GLY A 785 -33.23 -0.04 24.39
N ALA A 786 -33.12 -1.35 24.66
CA ALA A 786 -33.63 -2.38 23.74
C ALA A 786 -35.16 -2.24 23.64
N LEU A 787 -35.68 -2.19 22.41
CA LEU A 787 -37.07 -1.81 22.14
C LEU A 787 -38.05 -3.00 22.25
N GLY A 788 -37.96 -3.72 23.37
CA GLY A 788 -38.81 -4.84 23.75
C GLY A 788 -38.44 -6.18 23.11
N PRO A 789 -38.88 -7.31 23.70
CA PRO A 789 -38.86 -8.62 23.06
C PRO A 789 -40.14 -8.82 22.24
N ALA A 790 -40.00 -9.21 20.98
CA ALA A 790 -41.10 -9.73 20.15
C ALA A 790 -40.59 -10.96 19.40
N LEU A 791 -41.37 -12.05 19.49
CA LEU A 791 -41.17 -13.33 18.80
C LEU A 791 -41.51 -13.21 17.30
#